data_AF-A0A937QNQ3-F1
#
_entry.id   AF-A0A937QNQ3-F1
#
_cell.length_a   1.000
_cell.length_b   1.000
_cell.length_c   1.000
_cell.angle_alpha   90.00
_cell.angle_beta   90.00
_cell.angle_gamma   90.00
#
_symmetry.space_group_name_H-M   'P 1'
#
loop_
_entity.id
_entity.type
_entity.pdbx_description
1 polymer ?
#
loop_
_entity_poly.entity_id
_entity_poly.type
_entity_poly.pdbx_seq_one_letter_code
_entity_poly.pdbx_strand_id
1 'polypeptide(L)'
;MYHLDALGSARAFVAALLIGVAFGFFLERAGFGSSRKLAGVFYFSDMSVIKVMFTAVVTALLGLSICVACGWVSMDAIYLMPTVYGAHIIGGLIFGVGFVMGGWCPGTAAAGLASGKMDAFVFLCGAVAGSALFNETFAFVGPLYRAGDRGIVFVYDSLGMSRIGFTLLLSIAAVLVFWGCEWIENRRRKEPMSRRDNSVLKVVSVVLPALAVLVAAIGTDANGQAAIVSAGAITSIAAEMQLLDAVEQAQDHIEPEDLADRLVTGEPGLVVVDIRPPQEYAHFHIRGAINVTMKDIYGNLMPYKNIGTIVLYSNGMTHPVQVRDSLYRMGFLNAYILTDGLDGFIQRCLTPVSLRGEPVPQATADQIRLWRSYFLSSEDSKPSEVTKVSDELTWLVSTEWLEKHLADGNVKVIDLRSQPEYNSGHIAGSLALAAENLRTNSNGVGSMLQPVDMLARHVSLMGIRPEETVVFVHGDKIHDATLAGMAMERIGHEQYAILTGGFEQWKTDGRPLTTALPGSSASSYPVIPDADNFTVDYKRVLQHVQKKSAVIIDVRPADYYMGAKSDEARAGHIPGAINRAYTEDIQKTGDIQQLKSVDELEKAYSLIIPSKDTVVVVHCRTGHQASQTFFVLKHLLGYRRLCWYDAGWAEWAARTDLPIEGAPLAKKQSFLLLRKDALLRTLPRTRGLQPRSSHFLMNRLIFLVGV
;
A
#
# COMPACT_ATOMS: atom_id res chain seq x y z
N MET A 1 -5.75 8.68 -19.72
CA MET A 1 -6.02 7.23 -19.55
C MET A 1 -5.42 6.63 -18.28
N TYR A 2 -4.32 7.16 -17.70
CA TYR A 2 -3.77 6.69 -16.42
C TYR A 2 -4.54 7.16 -15.16
N HIS A 3 -5.36 8.21 -15.27
CA HIS A 3 -6.04 8.84 -14.13
C HIS A 3 -7.45 8.29 -13.82
N LEU A 4 -7.92 7.22 -14.48
CA LEU A 4 -9.33 6.78 -14.43
C LEU A 4 -9.54 5.30 -14.04
N ASP A 5 -8.58 4.63 -13.41
CA ASP A 5 -8.69 3.21 -12.97
C ASP A 5 -9.04 2.18 -14.08
N ALA A 6 -8.98 2.60 -15.35
CA ALA A 6 -9.44 1.80 -16.48
C ALA A 6 -8.58 0.54 -16.74
N LEU A 7 -7.36 0.49 -16.22
CA LEU A 7 -6.43 -0.64 -16.38
C LEU A 7 -6.81 -1.88 -15.55
N GLY A 8 -7.61 -1.72 -14.49
CA GLY A 8 -8.16 -2.84 -13.70
C GLY A 8 -9.42 -3.45 -14.33
N SER A 9 -9.96 -2.86 -15.39
CA SER A 9 -11.18 -3.34 -16.03
C SER A 9 -10.93 -4.59 -16.88
N ALA A 10 -11.90 -5.50 -16.93
CA ALA A 10 -11.85 -6.67 -17.81
C ALA A 10 -11.58 -6.31 -19.28
N ARG A 11 -12.05 -5.12 -19.71
CA ARG A 11 -11.82 -4.60 -21.08
C ARG A 11 -10.36 -4.26 -21.33
N ALA A 12 -9.66 -3.68 -20.36
CA ALA A 12 -8.23 -3.40 -20.46
C ALA A 12 -7.39 -4.69 -20.50
N PHE A 13 -7.76 -5.71 -19.71
CA PHE A 13 -7.10 -7.02 -19.79
C PHE A 13 -7.30 -7.70 -21.15
N VAL A 14 -8.52 -7.64 -21.71
CA VAL A 14 -8.79 -8.16 -23.06
C VAL A 14 -7.98 -7.39 -24.10
N ALA A 15 -7.93 -6.06 -24.02
CA ALA A 15 -7.13 -5.24 -24.94
C ALA A 15 -5.63 -5.57 -24.82
N ALA A 16 -5.10 -5.68 -23.60
CA ALA A 16 -3.71 -6.06 -23.36
C ALA A 16 -3.39 -7.47 -23.90
N LEU A 17 -4.30 -8.43 -23.72
CA LEU A 17 -4.17 -9.77 -24.27
C LEU A 17 -4.13 -9.74 -25.80
N LEU A 18 -5.04 -9.02 -26.45
CA LEU A 18 -5.09 -8.89 -27.91
C LEU A 18 -3.82 -8.22 -28.46
N ILE A 19 -3.37 -7.15 -27.81
CA ILE A 19 -2.12 -6.46 -28.15
C ILE A 19 -0.92 -7.40 -27.99
N GLY A 20 -0.86 -8.15 -26.89
CA GLY A 20 0.20 -9.14 -26.63
C GLY A 20 0.23 -10.27 -27.65
N VAL A 21 -0.94 -10.82 -28.02
CA VAL A 21 -1.09 -11.84 -29.07
C VAL A 21 -0.64 -11.29 -30.43
N ALA A 22 -1.07 -10.07 -30.79
CA ALA A 22 -0.66 -9.43 -32.02
C ALA A 22 0.87 -9.20 -32.04
N PHE A 23 1.43 -8.71 -30.95
CA PHE A 23 2.88 -8.50 -30.81
C PHE A 23 3.66 -9.80 -30.97
N GLY A 24 3.27 -10.87 -30.26
CA GLY A 24 3.89 -12.19 -30.37
C GLY A 24 3.80 -12.77 -31.79
N PHE A 25 2.65 -12.62 -32.45
CA PHE A 25 2.45 -13.03 -33.84
C PHE A 25 3.42 -12.34 -34.80
N PHE A 26 3.59 -11.01 -34.68
CA PHE A 26 4.52 -10.27 -35.52
C PHE A 26 5.99 -10.63 -35.23
N LEU A 27 6.36 -10.87 -33.97
CA LEU A 27 7.71 -11.34 -33.62
C LEU A 27 8.03 -12.70 -34.23
N GLU A 28 7.09 -13.66 -34.16
CA GLU A 28 7.27 -14.99 -34.76
C GLU A 28 7.34 -14.90 -36.29
N ARG A 29 6.47 -14.10 -36.92
CA ARG A 29 6.51 -13.82 -38.37
C ARG A 29 7.81 -13.16 -38.81
N ALA A 30 8.38 -12.28 -37.99
CA ALA A 30 9.70 -11.67 -38.23
C ALA A 30 10.87 -12.65 -38.04
N GLY A 31 10.61 -13.86 -37.51
CA GLY A 31 11.62 -14.87 -37.21
C GLY A 31 12.41 -14.58 -35.93
N PHE A 32 11.93 -13.65 -35.09
CA PHE A 32 12.57 -13.27 -33.82
C PHE A 32 12.30 -14.27 -32.69
N GLY A 33 11.44 -15.26 -32.93
CA GLY A 33 11.39 -16.46 -32.11
C GLY A 33 12.61 -17.36 -32.27
N SER A 34 13.74 -16.95 -32.88
CA SER A 34 14.93 -17.80 -33.11
C SER A 34 16.20 -17.15 -32.55
N SER A 35 16.81 -17.80 -31.55
CA SER A 35 18.07 -17.37 -30.93
C SER A 35 19.21 -17.18 -31.93
N ARG A 36 19.32 -18.08 -32.93
CA ARG A 36 20.34 -17.98 -33.98
C ARG A 36 20.18 -16.74 -34.84
N LYS A 37 18.93 -16.33 -35.10
CA LYS A 37 18.64 -15.14 -35.89
C LYS A 37 18.97 -13.87 -35.10
N LEU A 38 18.62 -13.88 -33.81
CA LEU A 38 18.91 -12.77 -32.90
C LEU A 38 20.41 -12.60 -32.65
N ALA A 39 21.13 -13.68 -32.35
CA ALA A 39 22.59 -13.66 -32.17
C ALA A 39 23.33 -13.36 -33.49
N GLY A 40 22.71 -13.62 -34.64
CA GLY A 40 23.27 -13.39 -35.97
C GLY A 40 23.70 -11.94 -36.24
N VAL A 41 23.17 -10.97 -35.49
CA VAL A 41 23.59 -9.56 -35.56
C VAL A 41 25.06 -9.38 -35.17
N PHE A 42 25.53 -10.09 -34.15
CA PHE A 42 26.91 -9.99 -33.65
C PHE A 42 27.92 -10.69 -34.55
N TYR A 43 27.47 -11.69 -35.33
CA TYR A 43 28.29 -12.40 -36.31
C TYR A 43 28.24 -11.78 -37.70
N PHE A 44 27.50 -10.67 -37.85
CA PHE A 44 27.20 -10.04 -39.11
C PHE A 44 26.52 -10.92 -40.17
N SER A 45 25.86 -12.00 -39.74
CA SER A 45 25.19 -12.95 -40.64
C SER A 45 23.73 -12.58 -40.92
N ASP A 46 23.07 -11.91 -39.98
CA ASP A 46 21.68 -11.47 -40.11
C ASP A 46 21.50 -10.13 -39.37
N MET A 47 21.21 -9.06 -40.12
CA MET A 47 21.01 -7.70 -39.61
C MET A 47 19.53 -7.38 -39.33
N SER A 48 18.64 -8.38 -39.34
CA SER A 48 17.21 -8.17 -39.13
C SER A 48 16.90 -7.45 -37.82
N VAL A 49 17.66 -7.73 -36.74
CA VAL A 49 17.48 -7.09 -35.42
C VAL A 49 17.65 -5.57 -35.51
N ILE A 50 18.73 -5.10 -36.15
CA ILE A 50 19.00 -3.66 -36.29
C ILE A 50 17.93 -3.01 -37.16
N LYS A 51 17.59 -3.62 -38.30
CA LYS A 51 16.55 -3.13 -39.23
C LYS A 51 15.20 -2.95 -38.50
N VAL A 52 14.74 -3.96 -37.76
CA VAL A 52 13.47 -3.89 -37.03
C VAL A 52 13.51 -2.89 -35.89
N MET A 53 14.61 -2.83 -35.12
CA MET A 53 14.76 -1.90 -34.00
C MET A 53 14.70 -0.44 -34.45
N PHE A 54 15.46 -0.07 -35.50
CA PHE A 54 15.43 1.29 -36.05
C PHE A 54 14.06 1.64 -36.65
N THR A 55 13.37 0.69 -37.29
CA THR A 55 11.97 0.90 -37.72
C THR A 55 11.10 1.24 -36.53
N ALA A 56 11.13 0.41 -35.48
CA ALA A 56 10.27 0.59 -34.31
C ALA A 56 10.53 1.93 -33.62
N VAL A 57 11.81 2.32 -33.46
CA VAL A 57 12.20 3.60 -32.88
C VAL A 57 11.67 4.78 -33.70
N VAL A 58 11.87 4.78 -35.02
CA VAL A 58 11.40 5.88 -35.88
C VAL A 58 9.87 5.90 -35.97
N THR A 59 9.21 4.75 -36.09
CA THR A 59 7.74 4.66 -36.11
C THR A 59 7.15 5.14 -34.79
N ALA A 60 7.72 4.78 -33.64
CA ALA A 60 7.28 5.27 -32.35
C ALA A 60 7.51 6.78 -32.20
N LEU A 61 8.68 7.28 -32.62
CA LEU A 61 9.00 8.71 -32.59
C LEU A 61 8.02 9.53 -33.43
N LEU A 62 7.79 9.13 -34.69
CA LEU A 62 6.88 9.81 -35.60
C LEU A 62 5.43 9.67 -35.15
N GLY A 63 5.01 8.47 -34.75
CA GLY A 63 3.66 8.19 -34.26
C GLY A 63 3.32 8.98 -33.00
N LEU A 64 4.23 9.03 -32.03
CA LEU A 64 4.05 9.82 -30.81
C LEU A 64 4.03 11.32 -31.13
N SER A 65 4.90 11.79 -32.03
CA SER A 65 4.90 13.20 -32.47
C SER A 65 3.57 13.59 -33.11
N ILE A 66 2.98 12.72 -33.93
CA ILE A 66 1.64 12.94 -34.51
C ILE A 66 0.57 12.94 -33.42
N CYS A 67 0.59 11.96 -32.50
CA CYS A 67 -0.40 11.88 -31.43
C CYS A 67 -0.38 13.12 -30.53
N VAL A 68 0.81 13.65 -30.23
CA VAL A 68 0.97 14.88 -29.46
C VAL A 68 0.51 16.09 -30.28
N ALA A 69 0.88 16.18 -31.56
CA ALA A 69 0.45 17.27 -32.44
C ALA A 69 -1.08 17.30 -32.64
N CYS A 70 -1.73 16.13 -32.67
CA CYS A 70 -3.19 15.99 -32.74
C CYS A 70 -3.89 16.18 -31.37
N GLY A 71 -3.14 16.42 -30.29
CA GLY A 71 -3.69 16.58 -28.93
C GLY A 71 -4.26 15.29 -28.33
N TRP A 72 -3.98 14.12 -28.90
CA TRP A 72 -4.43 12.82 -28.37
C TRP A 72 -3.64 12.38 -27.14
N VAL A 73 -2.41 12.88 -26.98
CA VAL A 73 -1.52 12.57 -25.86
C VAL A 73 -0.91 13.87 -25.33
N SER A 74 -1.07 14.13 -24.04
CA SER A 74 -0.36 15.21 -23.35
C SER A 74 1.04 14.75 -22.93
N MET A 75 2.02 15.64 -23.03
CA MET A 75 3.39 15.34 -22.61
C MET A 75 3.49 15.03 -21.10
N ASP A 76 2.61 15.63 -20.29
CA ASP A 76 2.56 15.41 -18.85
C ASP A 76 2.01 14.02 -18.47
N ALA A 77 1.34 13.34 -19.41
CA ALA A 77 0.86 11.97 -19.21
C ALA A 77 1.92 10.91 -19.56
N ILE A 78 3.10 11.32 -20.02
CA ILE A 78 4.19 10.42 -20.42
C ILE A 78 5.25 10.40 -19.32
N TYR A 79 5.47 9.22 -18.75
CA TYR A 79 6.59 9.03 -17.84
C TYR A 79 7.91 9.03 -18.63
N LEU A 80 8.77 10.01 -18.32
CA LEU A 80 10.10 10.12 -18.91
C LEU A 80 11.12 9.56 -17.94
N MET A 81 11.89 8.57 -18.41
CA MET A 81 12.91 7.93 -17.59
C MET A 81 14.14 8.85 -17.44
N PRO A 82 14.67 9.02 -16.22
CA PRO A 82 15.85 9.85 -15.99
C PRO A 82 17.10 9.23 -16.64
N THR A 83 18.00 10.10 -17.10
CA THR A 83 19.27 9.75 -17.70
C THR A 83 20.32 9.57 -16.62
N VAL A 84 20.68 8.31 -16.33
CA VAL A 84 21.71 7.95 -15.34
C VAL A 84 22.84 7.19 -16.00
N TYR A 85 23.97 7.85 -16.26
CA TYR A 85 25.02 7.28 -17.11
C TYR A 85 25.62 5.97 -16.58
N GLY A 86 25.81 5.84 -15.26
CA GLY A 86 26.37 4.64 -14.64
C GLY A 86 25.52 3.40 -14.92
N ALA A 87 24.21 3.49 -14.65
CA ALA A 87 23.28 2.41 -14.91
C ALA A 87 23.16 2.08 -16.41
N HIS A 88 23.07 3.09 -17.28
CA HIS A 88 22.87 2.88 -18.72
C HIS A 88 24.09 2.26 -19.40
N ILE A 89 25.30 2.75 -19.12
CA ILE A 89 26.54 2.26 -19.75
C ILE A 89 26.84 0.84 -19.28
N ILE A 90 26.89 0.63 -17.97
CA ILE A 90 27.31 -0.66 -17.39
C ILE A 90 26.19 -1.70 -17.54
N GLY A 91 24.94 -1.32 -17.27
CA GLY A 91 23.79 -2.17 -17.50
C GLY A 91 23.64 -2.55 -18.97
N GLY A 92 23.86 -1.60 -19.89
CA GLY A 92 23.86 -1.86 -21.33
C GLY A 92 24.95 -2.85 -21.77
N LEU A 93 26.16 -2.74 -21.21
CA LEU A 93 27.25 -3.67 -21.49
C LEU A 93 26.96 -5.08 -20.97
N ILE A 94 26.48 -5.20 -19.72
CA ILE A 94 26.08 -6.49 -19.13
C ILE A 94 24.95 -7.12 -19.94
N PHE A 95 23.95 -6.33 -20.31
CA PHE A 95 22.85 -6.77 -21.17
C PHE A 95 23.37 -7.25 -22.54
N GLY A 96 24.30 -6.52 -23.16
CA GLY A 96 24.91 -6.91 -24.43
C GLY A 96 25.65 -8.25 -24.35
N VAL A 97 26.47 -8.44 -23.31
CA VAL A 97 27.17 -9.73 -23.06
C VAL A 97 26.16 -10.86 -22.86
N GLY A 98 25.13 -10.63 -22.03
CA GLY A 98 24.04 -11.58 -21.81
C GLY A 98 23.30 -11.92 -23.10
N PHE A 99 23.05 -10.94 -23.96
CA PHE A 99 22.35 -11.12 -25.23
C PHE A 99 23.20 -11.92 -26.24
N VAL A 100 24.52 -11.69 -26.30
CA VAL A 100 25.43 -12.50 -27.13
C VAL A 100 25.45 -13.96 -26.68
N MET A 101 25.52 -14.20 -25.37
CA MET A 101 25.58 -15.56 -24.81
C MET A 101 24.25 -16.30 -24.91
N GLY A 102 23.14 -15.63 -24.58
CA GLY A 102 21.81 -16.24 -24.53
C GLY A 102 21.10 -16.24 -25.88
N GLY A 103 21.42 -15.31 -26.78
CA GLY A 103 20.72 -15.15 -28.05
C GLY A 103 19.26 -14.73 -27.91
N TRP A 104 18.84 -14.23 -26.74
CA TRP A 104 17.46 -13.86 -26.45
C TRP A 104 17.35 -12.51 -25.75
N CYS A 105 16.24 -11.82 -25.99
CA CYS A 105 15.77 -10.70 -25.18
C CYS A 105 14.53 -11.17 -24.40
N PRO A 106 14.13 -10.56 -23.27
CA PRO A 106 13.00 -11.04 -22.47
C PRO A 106 11.70 -11.26 -23.28
N GLY A 107 11.33 -10.31 -24.14
CA GLY A 107 10.13 -10.41 -24.98
C GLY A 107 10.22 -11.48 -26.08
N THR A 108 11.38 -11.62 -26.72
CA THR A 108 11.58 -12.66 -27.77
C THR A 108 11.73 -14.05 -27.16
N ALA A 109 12.26 -14.16 -25.94
CA ALA A 109 12.31 -15.40 -25.18
C ALA A 109 10.89 -15.88 -24.80
N ALA A 110 10.00 -14.98 -24.39
CA ALA A 110 8.61 -15.32 -24.11
C ALA A 110 7.90 -15.86 -25.36
N ALA A 111 8.08 -15.20 -26.51
CA ALA A 111 7.57 -15.69 -27.80
C ALA A 111 8.21 -17.04 -28.20
N GLY A 112 9.52 -17.18 -28.03
CA GLY A 112 10.25 -18.42 -28.32
C GLY A 112 9.81 -19.60 -27.46
N LEU A 113 9.54 -19.36 -26.17
CA LEU A 113 8.99 -20.35 -25.25
C LEU A 113 7.60 -20.81 -25.68
N ALA A 114 6.73 -19.87 -26.06
CA ALA A 114 5.41 -20.19 -26.60
C ALA A 114 5.50 -21.02 -27.90
N SER A 115 6.53 -20.79 -28.72
CA SER A 115 6.86 -21.60 -29.90
C SER A 115 7.59 -22.92 -29.56
N GLY A 116 7.70 -23.31 -28.29
CA GLY A 116 8.25 -24.59 -27.84
C GLY A 116 9.77 -24.67 -27.74
N LYS A 117 10.48 -23.54 -27.71
CA LYS A 117 11.95 -23.51 -27.69
C LYS A 117 12.51 -23.56 -26.27
N MET A 118 13.23 -24.63 -25.97
CA MET A 118 13.76 -24.90 -24.62
C MET A 118 14.92 -23.97 -24.23
N ASP A 119 15.71 -23.48 -25.19
CA ASP A 119 16.74 -22.48 -24.93
C ASP A 119 16.14 -21.15 -24.45
N ALA A 120 14.95 -20.79 -24.93
CA ALA A 120 14.21 -19.62 -24.45
C ALA A 120 13.71 -19.80 -23.00
N PHE A 121 13.28 -21.03 -22.62
CA PHE A 121 12.92 -21.36 -21.25
C PHE A 121 14.10 -21.17 -20.29
N VAL A 122 15.26 -21.74 -20.64
CA VAL A 122 16.48 -21.64 -19.83
C VAL A 122 16.90 -20.18 -19.66
N PHE A 123 16.82 -19.38 -20.73
CA PHE A 123 17.09 -17.95 -20.67
C PHE A 123 16.14 -17.22 -19.70
N LEU A 124 14.83 -17.48 -19.77
CA LEU A 124 13.85 -16.85 -18.87
C LEU A 124 14.06 -17.22 -17.40
N CYS A 125 14.35 -18.48 -17.10
CA CYS A 125 14.72 -18.89 -15.75
C CYS A 125 16.00 -18.19 -15.27
N GLY A 126 16.99 -18.07 -16.15
CA GLY A 126 18.22 -17.30 -15.87
C GLY A 126 17.95 -15.81 -15.62
N ALA A 127 17.05 -15.20 -16.38
CA ALA A 127 16.65 -13.81 -16.20
C ALA A 127 15.92 -13.59 -14.86
N VAL A 128 15.02 -14.50 -14.46
CA VAL A 128 14.35 -14.45 -13.16
C VAL A 128 15.35 -14.61 -12.01
N ALA A 129 16.24 -15.61 -12.10
CA ALA A 129 17.29 -15.81 -11.10
C ALA A 129 18.25 -14.62 -11.02
N GLY A 130 18.62 -14.03 -12.16
CA GLY A 130 19.44 -12.83 -12.24
C GLY A 130 18.75 -11.61 -11.64
N SER A 131 17.44 -11.45 -11.85
CA SER A 131 16.64 -10.39 -11.22
C SER A 131 16.57 -10.54 -9.70
N ALA A 132 16.39 -11.77 -9.20
CA ALA A 132 16.40 -12.04 -7.77
C ALA A 132 17.78 -11.75 -7.16
N LEU A 133 18.86 -12.19 -7.82
CA LEU A 133 20.23 -11.90 -7.40
C LEU A 133 20.53 -10.40 -7.40
N PHE A 134 20.07 -9.68 -8.42
CA PHE A 134 20.22 -8.22 -8.49
C PHE A 134 19.51 -7.53 -7.33
N ASN A 135 18.32 -7.99 -6.95
CA ASN A 135 17.59 -7.45 -5.80
C ASN A 135 18.36 -7.63 -4.49
N GLU A 136 18.89 -8.83 -4.23
CA GLU A 136 19.71 -9.11 -3.04
C GLU A 136 21.03 -8.31 -3.02
N THR A 137 21.63 -8.10 -4.20
CA THR A 137 22.91 -7.39 -4.34
C THR A 137 22.76 -5.89 -4.55
N PHE A 138 21.52 -5.36 -4.59
CA PHE A 138 21.25 -3.97 -4.91
C PHE A 138 21.95 -2.98 -3.96
N ALA A 139 22.08 -3.33 -2.68
CA ALA A 139 22.79 -2.50 -1.71
C ALA A 139 24.26 -2.21 -2.13
N PHE A 140 24.90 -3.15 -2.81
CA PHE A 140 26.27 -3.01 -3.31
C PHE A 140 26.34 -2.30 -4.68
N VAL A 141 25.33 -2.50 -5.53
CA VAL A 141 25.26 -1.91 -6.88
C VAL A 141 24.64 -0.51 -6.88
N GLY A 142 23.93 -0.12 -5.81
CA GLY A 142 23.22 1.14 -5.66
C GLY A 142 24.04 2.41 -5.96
N PRO A 143 25.30 2.53 -5.49
CA PRO A 143 26.15 3.67 -5.82
C PRO A 143 26.44 3.78 -7.32
N LEU A 144 26.63 2.64 -7.99
CA LEU A 144 26.85 2.58 -9.43
C LEU A 144 25.56 2.90 -10.21
N TYR A 145 24.43 2.45 -9.69
CA TYR A 145 23.11 2.66 -10.27
C TYR A 145 22.71 4.15 -10.28
N ARG A 146 23.18 4.95 -9.31
CA ARG A 146 22.92 6.40 -9.21
C ARG A 146 24.05 7.26 -9.78
N ALA A 147 25.14 6.65 -10.23
CA ALA A 147 26.30 7.39 -10.70
C ALA A 147 25.99 8.17 -11.99
N GLY A 148 26.23 9.48 -11.97
CA GLY A 148 26.02 10.34 -13.12
C GLY A 148 24.55 10.58 -13.47
N ASP A 149 23.68 10.68 -12.45
CA ASP A 149 22.30 11.10 -12.61
C ASP A 149 22.23 12.57 -13.11
N ARG A 150 21.50 12.78 -14.20
CA ARG A 150 21.26 14.11 -14.80
C ARG A 150 19.77 14.45 -14.88
N GLY A 151 18.89 13.66 -14.26
CA GLY A 151 17.46 13.80 -14.44
C GLY A 151 17.05 13.57 -15.89
N ILE A 152 15.95 14.20 -16.32
CA ILE A 152 15.43 14.03 -17.68
C ILE A 152 16.24 14.90 -18.64
N VAL A 153 17.04 14.27 -19.50
CA VAL A 153 17.81 14.95 -20.54
C VAL A 153 17.46 14.38 -21.90
N PHE A 154 17.02 15.25 -22.82
CA PHE A 154 16.79 14.84 -24.20
C PHE A 154 18.06 14.94 -25.04
N VAL A 155 18.21 14.00 -25.97
CA VAL A 155 19.37 13.93 -26.88
C VAL A 155 19.43 15.18 -27.79
N TYR A 156 18.28 15.68 -28.23
CA TYR A 156 18.23 16.86 -29.10
C TYR A 156 18.68 18.14 -28.37
N ASP A 157 18.36 18.28 -27.07
CA ASP A 157 18.84 19.41 -26.25
C ASP A 157 20.35 19.35 -26.05
N SER A 158 20.88 18.14 -25.82
CA SER A 158 22.33 17.91 -25.68
C SER A 158 23.12 18.19 -26.96
N LEU A 159 22.48 18.03 -28.13
CA LEU A 159 23.07 18.31 -29.44
C LEU A 159 22.84 19.76 -29.90
N GLY A 160 22.10 20.57 -29.14
CA GLY A 160 21.72 21.93 -29.54
C GLY A 160 20.80 21.96 -30.77
N MET A 161 20.00 20.91 -30.98
CA MET A 161 19.14 20.73 -32.14
C MET A 161 17.66 20.90 -31.77
N SER A 162 16.86 21.42 -32.70
CA SER A 162 15.41 21.41 -32.54
C SER A 162 14.86 19.98 -32.56
N ARG A 163 13.77 19.72 -31.82
CA ARG A 163 13.07 18.41 -31.82
C ARG A 163 12.72 17.94 -33.24
N ILE A 164 12.28 18.86 -34.09
CA ILE A 164 11.96 18.59 -35.50
C ILE A 164 13.23 18.21 -36.26
N GLY A 165 14.31 18.99 -36.11
CA GLY A 165 15.59 18.71 -36.77
C GLY A 165 16.16 17.36 -36.36
N PHE A 166 16.06 17.01 -35.08
CA PHE A 166 16.48 15.71 -34.58
C PHE A 166 15.63 14.56 -35.12
N THR A 167 14.31 14.73 -35.22
CA THR A 167 13.40 13.72 -35.79
C THR A 167 13.71 13.43 -37.25
N LEU A 168 14.01 14.49 -38.02
CA LEU A 168 14.41 14.38 -39.42
C LEU A 168 15.78 13.71 -39.56
N LEU A 169 16.75 14.11 -38.74
CA LEU A 169 18.08 13.50 -38.69
C LEU A 169 18.01 12.01 -38.36
N LEU A 170 17.24 11.63 -37.34
CA LEU A 170 17.11 10.22 -36.94
C LEU A 170 16.42 9.38 -38.02
N SER A 171 15.43 9.95 -38.73
CA SER A 171 14.76 9.29 -39.85
C SER A 171 15.70 9.04 -41.03
N ILE A 172 16.56 10.01 -41.35
CA ILE A 172 17.62 9.86 -42.37
C ILE A 172 18.66 8.83 -41.90
N ALA A 173 19.10 8.92 -40.65
CA ALA A 173 20.06 7.99 -40.07
C ALA A 173 19.54 6.54 -40.11
N ALA A 174 18.25 6.32 -39.83
CA ALA A 174 17.63 5.01 -39.97
C ALA A 174 17.75 4.49 -41.40
N VAL A 175 17.42 5.29 -42.43
CA VAL A 175 17.59 4.90 -43.84
C VAL A 175 19.04 4.53 -44.14
N LEU A 176 20.02 5.31 -43.69
CA LEU A 176 21.44 4.98 -43.87
C LEU A 176 21.83 3.66 -43.21
N VAL A 177 21.33 3.41 -42.00
CA VAL A 177 21.55 2.14 -41.28
C VAL A 177 20.92 0.97 -42.03
N PHE A 178 19.74 1.15 -42.62
CA PHE A 178 19.09 0.14 -43.46
C PHE A 178 19.95 -0.24 -44.67
N TRP A 179 20.43 0.75 -45.42
CA TRP A 179 21.34 0.51 -46.55
C TRP A 179 22.67 -0.09 -46.11
N GLY A 180 23.21 0.32 -44.96
CA GLY A 180 24.41 -0.26 -44.36
C GLY A 180 24.24 -1.73 -43.98
N CYS A 181 23.12 -2.09 -43.34
CA CYS A 181 22.79 -3.47 -43.00
C CYS A 181 22.71 -4.35 -44.25
N GLU A 182 22.04 -3.87 -45.30
CA GLU A 182 21.95 -4.58 -46.59
C GLU A 182 23.31 -4.73 -47.25
N TRP A 183 24.16 -3.71 -47.20
CA TRP A 183 25.52 -3.79 -47.73
C TRP A 183 26.37 -4.83 -47.00
N ILE A 184 26.26 -4.92 -45.68
CA ILE A 184 26.96 -5.93 -44.87
C ILE A 184 26.46 -7.34 -45.23
N GLU A 185 25.14 -7.54 -45.30
CA GLU A 185 24.54 -8.83 -45.64
C GLU A 185 24.92 -9.28 -47.06
N ASN A 186 24.89 -8.37 -48.04
CA ASN A 186 25.23 -8.65 -49.43
C ASN A 186 26.72 -9.00 -49.62
N ARG A 187 27.62 -8.45 -48.80
CA ARG A 187 29.04 -8.83 -48.82
C ARG A 187 29.30 -10.24 -48.30
N ARG A 188 28.36 -10.82 -47.53
CA ARG A 188 28.48 -12.17 -46.96
C ARG A 188 27.60 -13.21 -47.63
N ARG A 189 26.59 -12.80 -48.41
CA ARG A 189 25.75 -13.71 -49.20
C ARG A 189 26.50 -14.28 -50.40
N LYS A 190 26.28 -15.57 -50.70
CA LYS A 190 26.76 -16.24 -51.90
C LYS A 190 25.85 -16.03 -53.13
N GLU A 191 24.61 -15.57 -52.92
CA GLU A 191 23.62 -15.34 -53.97
C GLU A 191 23.11 -13.89 -53.98
N PRO A 192 22.81 -13.31 -55.17
CA PRO A 192 22.32 -11.94 -55.29
C PRO A 192 20.90 -11.77 -54.73
N MET A 193 20.60 -10.54 -54.32
CA MET A 193 19.37 -10.13 -53.64
C MET A 193 18.08 -10.45 -54.42
N SER A 194 17.02 -10.84 -53.71
CA SER A 194 15.69 -11.01 -54.31
C SER A 194 15.11 -9.65 -54.75
N ARG A 195 14.38 -9.61 -55.88
CA ARG A 195 13.76 -8.39 -56.41
C ARG A 195 12.79 -7.72 -55.42
N ARG A 196 12.19 -8.50 -54.50
CA ARG A 196 11.21 -8.05 -53.51
C ARG A 196 11.86 -7.26 -52.37
N ASP A 197 13.03 -7.68 -51.90
CA ASP A 197 13.75 -7.01 -50.80
C ASP A 197 14.24 -5.62 -51.21
N ASN A 198 14.73 -5.50 -52.45
CA ASN A 198 15.17 -4.23 -53.02
C ASN A 198 14.00 -3.23 -53.20
N SER A 199 12.79 -3.72 -53.51
CA SER A 199 11.60 -2.88 -53.60
C SER A 199 11.15 -2.34 -52.25
N VAL A 200 11.18 -3.15 -51.19
CA VAL A 200 10.82 -2.71 -49.83
C VAL A 200 11.79 -1.65 -49.32
N LEU A 201 13.10 -1.87 -49.51
CA LEU A 201 14.14 -0.91 -49.11
C LEU A 201 13.94 0.46 -49.78
N LYS A 202 13.64 0.47 -51.08
CA LYS A 202 13.35 1.71 -51.82
C LYS A 202 12.11 2.44 -51.31
N VAL A 203 11.05 1.70 -50.96
CA VAL A 203 9.84 2.28 -50.38
C VAL A 203 10.13 2.90 -49.00
N VAL A 204 10.80 2.17 -48.11
CA VAL A 204 11.15 2.66 -46.76
C VAL A 204 12.05 3.89 -46.83
N SER A 205 12.99 3.92 -47.79
CA SER A 205 13.92 5.04 -48.00
C SER A 205 13.23 6.34 -48.42
N VAL A 206 12.02 6.26 -48.99
CA VAL A 206 11.23 7.43 -49.41
C VAL A 206 10.18 7.78 -48.35
N VAL A 207 9.48 6.77 -47.83
CA VAL A 207 8.33 6.97 -46.92
C VAL A 207 8.76 7.51 -45.56
N LEU A 208 9.85 7.02 -44.97
CA LEU A 208 10.27 7.46 -43.63
C LEU A 208 10.67 8.95 -43.60
N PRO A 209 11.54 9.45 -44.51
CA PRO A 209 11.84 10.88 -44.56
C PRO A 209 10.62 11.74 -44.93
N ALA A 210 9.77 11.27 -45.86
CA ALA A 210 8.56 12.00 -46.25
C ALA A 210 7.59 12.15 -45.07
N LEU A 211 7.41 11.12 -44.25
CA LEU A 211 6.59 11.17 -43.06
C LEU A 211 7.19 12.10 -41.99
N ALA A 212 8.52 12.10 -41.82
CA ALA A 212 9.19 13.03 -40.91
C ALA A 212 9.02 14.50 -41.34
N VAL A 213 9.07 14.77 -42.65
CA VAL A 213 8.80 16.10 -43.22
C VAL A 213 7.33 16.49 -43.03
N LEU A 214 6.40 15.56 -43.19
CA LEU A 214 4.98 15.80 -42.94
C LEU A 214 4.74 16.16 -41.47
N VAL A 215 5.35 15.42 -40.52
CA VAL A 215 5.28 15.73 -39.09
C VAL A 215 5.90 17.10 -38.78
N ALA A 216 7.02 17.44 -39.42
CA ALA A 216 7.63 18.76 -39.32
C ALA A 216 6.69 19.88 -39.82
N ALA A 217 5.93 19.63 -40.88
CA ALA A 217 4.97 20.57 -41.46
C ALA A 217 3.70 20.73 -40.61
N ILE A 218 3.27 19.68 -39.90
CA ILE A 218 2.13 19.73 -38.97
C ILE A 218 2.53 20.43 -37.65
N GLY A 219 3.81 20.39 -37.27
CA GLY A 219 4.33 20.89 -36.00
C GLY A 219 4.65 22.39 -35.91
N THR A 220 4.18 23.23 -36.84
CA THR A 220 4.32 24.69 -36.72
C THR A 220 3.26 25.24 -35.79
N ASP A 221 3.56 25.31 -34.48
CA ASP A 221 3.03 26.32 -33.53
C ASP A 221 3.54 26.15 -32.08
N ALA A 222 4.59 25.35 -31.83
CA ALA A 222 5.22 25.27 -30.51
C ALA A 222 6.37 26.29 -30.28
N ASN A 223 6.80 27.03 -31.31
CA ASN A 223 7.95 27.95 -31.25
C ASN A 223 7.58 29.43 -31.02
N GLY A 224 6.29 29.76 -30.83
CA GLY A 224 5.80 31.14 -30.72
C GLY A 224 5.89 31.79 -29.33
N GLN A 225 6.25 31.06 -28.28
CA GLN A 225 6.18 31.57 -26.89
C GLN A 225 7.51 32.06 -26.31
N ALA A 226 8.64 31.88 -27.00
CA ALA A 226 9.95 32.19 -26.42
C ALA A 226 10.42 33.65 -26.60
N ALA A 227 9.89 34.41 -27.57
CA ALA A 227 10.49 35.69 -27.97
C ALA A 227 9.87 36.95 -27.34
N ILE A 228 8.66 36.88 -26.77
CA ILE A 228 7.95 38.06 -26.20
C ILE A 228 8.39 38.35 -24.75
N VAL A 229 9.11 37.43 -24.11
CA VAL A 229 9.45 37.48 -22.67
C VAL A 229 10.64 38.39 -22.37
N SER A 230 11.49 38.72 -23.35
CA SER A 230 12.83 39.30 -23.11
C SER A 230 12.85 40.70 -22.45
N ALA A 231 11.89 41.57 -22.71
CA ALA A 231 11.89 42.93 -22.14
C ALA A 231 11.30 43.01 -20.71
N GLY A 232 10.35 42.12 -20.37
CA GLY A 232 9.85 41.95 -19.00
C GLY A 232 10.74 41.08 -18.13
N ALA A 233 11.54 40.20 -18.75
CA ALA A 233 12.44 39.27 -18.07
C ALA A 233 13.53 39.98 -17.26
N ILE A 234 14.13 41.06 -17.77
CA ILE A 234 15.27 41.71 -17.10
C ILE A 234 14.86 42.35 -15.76
N THR A 235 13.68 42.97 -15.69
CA THR A 235 13.14 43.51 -14.42
C THR A 235 12.70 42.39 -13.48
N SER A 236 12.20 41.26 -14.01
CA SER A 236 11.85 40.09 -13.20
C SER A 236 13.05 39.34 -12.63
N ILE A 237 14.17 39.27 -13.36
CA ILE A 237 15.38 38.56 -12.91
C ILE A 237 16.01 39.27 -11.71
N ALA A 238 16.11 40.59 -11.73
CA ALA A 238 16.65 41.35 -10.59
C ALA A 238 15.77 41.20 -9.33
N ALA A 239 14.45 41.24 -9.48
CA ALA A 239 13.51 41.01 -8.37
C ALA A 239 13.58 39.57 -7.84
N GLU A 240 13.76 38.59 -8.71
CA GLU A 240 13.91 37.18 -8.34
C GLU A 240 15.29 36.92 -7.68
N MET A 241 16.36 37.58 -8.13
CA MET A 241 17.67 37.52 -7.47
C MET A 241 17.60 38.13 -6.07
N GLN A 242 16.92 39.26 -5.89
CA GLN A 242 16.71 39.85 -4.57
C GLN A 242 15.87 38.93 -3.65
N LEU A 243 14.88 38.22 -4.20
CA LEU A 243 14.10 37.22 -3.47
C LEU A 243 14.98 36.05 -3.01
N LEU A 244 15.86 35.56 -3.89
CA LEU A 244 16.81 34.48 -3.59
C LEU A 244 17.84 34.90 -2.55
N ASP A 245 18.39 36.12 -2.64
CA ASP A 245 19.31 36.68 -1.64
C ASP A 245 18.64 36.79 -0.27
N ALA A 246 17.36 37.20 -0.22
CA ALA A 246 16.59 37.27 1.02
C ALA A 246 16.36 35.88 1.65
N VAL A 247 16.11 34.86 0.82
CA VAL A 247 15.98 33.46 1.26
C VAL A 247 17.31 32.90 1.76
N GLU A 248 18.41 33.13 1.03
CA GLU A 248 19.75 32.69 1.43
C GLU A 248 20.18 33.33 2.77
N GLN A 249 19.78 34.58 3.01
CA GLN A 249 20.05 35.32 4.24
C GLN A 249 19.00 35.10 5.34
N ALA A 250 18.03 34.19 5.15
CA ALA A 250 17.01 33.89 6.15
C ALA A 250 16.13 35.10 6.55
N GLN A 251 15.98 36.09 5.67
CA GLN A 251 15.24 37.34 5.94
C GLN A 251 13.75 37.23 5.63
N ASP A 252 13.30 36.07 5.18
CA ASP A 252 11.95 35.82 4.71
C ASP A 252 11.05 35.10 5.71
N HIS A 253 11.62 34.67 6.84
CA HIS A 253 10.93 33.92 7.88
C HIS A 253 11.06 34.58 9.25
N ILE A 254 10.18 34.15 10.16
CA ILE A 254 10.19 34.53 11.57
C ILE A 254 10.23 33.23 12.37
N GLU A 255 11.17 33.18 13.32
CA GLU A 255 11.28 32.06 14.23
C GLU A 255 10.07 31.99 15.18
N PRO A 256 9.61 30.79 15.57
CA PRO A 256 8.46 30.64 16.45
C PRO A 256 8.57 31.40 17.77
N GLU A 257 9.75 31.40 18.39
CA GLU A 257 10.02 32.10 19.64
C GLU A 257 9.88 33.62 19.48
N ASP A 258 10.42 34.17 18.39
CA ASP A 258 10.30 35.59 18.08
C ASP A 258 8.83 35.98 17.85
N LEU A 259 8.08 35.16 17.11
CA LEU A 259 6.65 35.39 16.92
C LEU A 259 5.89 35.33 18.25
N ALA A 260 6.20 34.34 19.10
CA ALA A 260 5.56 34.17 20.40
C ALA A 260 5.81 35.39 21.30
N ASP A 261 7.05 35.87 21.37
CA ASP A 261 7.42 37.06 22.15
C ASP A 261 6.73 38.32 21.63
N ARG A 262 6.68 38.54 20.31
CA ARG A 262 6.01 39.70 19.69
C ARG A 262 4.50 39.70 19.96
N LEU A 263 3.86 38.53 19.95
CA LEU A 263 2.44 38.38 20.27
C LEU A 263 2.13 38.57 21.76
N VAL A 264 3.00 38.12 22.66
CA VAL A 264 2.86 38.30 24.11
C VAL A 264 3.08 39.76 24.51
N THR A 265 4.01 40.45 23.84
CA THR A 265 4.29 41.88 24.06
C THR A 265 3.27 42.80 23.38
N GLY A 266 2.43 42.26 22.49
CA GLY A 266 1.34 42.99 21.84
C GLY A 266 1.82 44.00 20.79
N GLU A 267 2.79 43.61 19.95
CA GLU A 267 3.37 44.50 18.94
C GLU A 267 2.31 45.08 17.98
N PRO A 268 2.23 46.42 17.85
CA PRO A 268 1.26 47.05 16.96
C PRO A 268 1.64 46.83 15.49
N GLY A 269 0.69 46.37 14.68
CA GLY A 269 0.87 46.14 13.25
C GLY A 269 1.36 44.74 12.86
N LEU A 270 1.43 43.80 13.80
CA LEU A 270 1.65 42.38 13.51
C LEU A 270 0.33 41.71 13.13
N VAL A 271 0.28 41.12 11.93
CA VAL A 271 -0.87 40.37 11.41
C VAL A 271 -0.44 38.93 11.18
N VAL A 272 -0.98 38.02 11.97
CA VAL A 272 -0.71 36.58 11.81
C VAL A 272 -1.84 35.97 10.98
N VAL A 273 -1.49 35.24 9.93
CA VAL A 273 -2.45 34.72 8.94
C VAL A 273 -2.33 33.22 8.86
N ASP A 274 -3.41 32.55 9.23
CA ASP A 274 -3.58 31.12 9.08
C ASP A 274 -4.21 30.81 7.72
N ILE A 275 -3.43 30.17 6.85
CA ILE A 275 -3.89 29.83 5.49
C ILE A 275 -4.53 28.44 5.38
N ARG A 276 -4.73 27.75 6.51
CA ARG A 276 -5.39 26.44 6.56
C ARG A 276 -6.90 26.58 6.35
N PRO A 277 -7.60 25.49 6.04
CA PRO A 277 -9.06 25.49 6.00
C PRO A 277 -9.67 26.03 7.30
N PRO A 278 -10.82 26.74 7.25
CA PRO A 278 -11.48 27.29 8.44
C PRO A 278 -11.74 26.28 9.56
N GLN A 279 -11.89 25.00 9.20
CA GLN A 279 -12.10 23.89 10.12
C GLN A 279 -10.85 23.61 10.98
N GLU A 280 -9.66 23.63 10.38
CA GLU A 280 -8.39 23.44 11.10
C GLU A 280 -8.07 24.65 12.00
N TYR A 281 -8.36 25.86 11.49
CA TYR A 281 -8.28 27.09 12.28
C TYR A 281 -9.18 27.04 13.52
N ALA A 282 -10.43 26.56 13.38
CA ALA A 282 -11.35 26.45 14.49
C ALA A 282 -10.91 25.45 15.58
N HIS A 283 -10.16 24.40 15.21
CA HIS A 283 -9.66 23.41 16.17
C HIS A 283 -8.56 23.99 17.07
N PHE A 284 -7.56 24.64 16.46
CA PHE A 284 -6.52 25.37 17.17
C PHE A 284 -5.85 26.32 16.19
N HIS A 285 -5.63 27.57 16.60
CA HIS A 285 -4.87 28.57 15.86
C HIS A 285 -4.03 29.39 16.83
N ILE A 286 -3.00 30.05 16.31
CA ILE A 286 -2.20 30.98 17.13
C ILE A 286 -3.12 32.13 17.55
N ARG A 287 -3.14 32.45 18.85
CA ARG A 287 -4.00 33.50 19.40
C ARG A 287 -3.78 34.82 18.65
N GLY A 288 -4.86 35.40 18.13
CA GLY A 288 -4.82 36.66 17.35
C GLY A 288 -4.57 36.48 15.85
N ALA A 289 -4.41 35.25 15.35
CA ALA A 289 -4.35 35.01 13.92
C ALA A 289 -5.70 35.24 13.23
N ILE A 290 -5.68 35.56 11.93
CA ILE A 290 -6.86 35.60 11.06
C ILE A 290 -6.84 34.42 10.10
N ASN A 291 -7.99 33.78 9.86
CA ASN A 291 -8.08 32.72 8.87
C ASN A 291 -8.36 33.28 7.48
N VAL A 292 -7.50 32.97 6.51
CA VAL A 292 -7.65 33.44 5.13
C VAL A 292 -7.35 32.29 4.16
N THR A 293 -8.34 31.89 3.38
CA THR A 293 -8.16 30.80 2.40
C THR A 293 -7.28 31.23 1.23
N MET A 294 -6.56 30.27 0.63
CA MET A 294 -5.65 30.51 -0.52
C MET A 294 -6.28 31.34 -1.65
N LYS A 295 -7.58 31.15 -1.92
CA LYS A 295 -8.29 31.86 -2.98
C LYS A 295 -8.53 33.34 -2.66
N ASP A 296 -8.69 33.65 -1.38
CA ASP A 296 -9.09 34.98 -0.92
C ASP A 296 -7.92 35.77 -0.29
N ILE A 297 -6.71 35.18 -0.27
CA ILE A 297 -5.49 35.76 0.30
C ILE A 297 -5.21 37.16 -0.23
N TYR A 298 -5.22 37.36 -1.55
CA TYR A 298 -4.88 38.66 -2.13
C TYR A 298 -5.85 39.75 -1.67
N GLY A 299 -7.16 39.48 -1.75
CA GLY A 299 -8.19 40.44 -1.39
C GLY A 299 -8.17 40.82 0.09
N ASN A 300 -8.00 39.82 0.97
CA ASN A 300 -7.99 40.03 2.42
C ASN A 300 -6.70 40.68 2.93
N LEU A 301 -5.56 40.43 2.27
CA LEU A 301 -4.28 41.00 2.70
C LEU A 301 -3.99 42.37 2.10
N MET A 302 -4.70 42.78 1.03
CA MET A 302 -4.48 44.07 0.36
C MET A 302 -4.44 45.28 1.31
N PRO A 303 -5.29 45.39 2.36
CA PRO A 303 -5.20 46.49 3.33
C PRO A 303 -3.89 46.54 4.12
N TYR A 304 -3.19 45.41 4.24
CA TYR A 304 -1.94 45.26 4.99
C TYR A 304 -0.70 45.29 4.09
N LYS A 305 -0.86 45.55 2.78
CA LYS A 305 0.24 45.59 1.83
C LYS A 305 1.27 46.65 2.22
N ASN A 306 2.48 46.22 2.56
CA ASN A 306 3.60 47.06 3.01
C ASN A 306 3.28 47.91 4.26
N ILE A 307 2.31 47.48 5.07
CA ILE A 307 1.91 48.10 6.33
C ILE A 307 2.01 47.05 7.44
N GLY A 308 2.87 47.30 8.43
CA GLY A 308 3.12 46.33 9.51
C GLY A 308 3.83 45.05 9.02
N THR A 309 3.76 43.98 9.81
CA THR A 309 4.34 42.66 9.47
C THR A 309 3.24 41.63 9.27
N ILE A 310 3.24 40.94 8.13
CA ILE A 310 2.34 39.82 7.86
C ILE A 310 3.12 38.52 8.08
N VAL A 311 2.62 37.63 8.93
CA VAL A 311 3.23 36.32 9.20
C VAL A 311 2.28 35.23 8.77
N LEU A 312 2.66 34.51 7.71
CA LEU A 312 1.89 33.44 7.11
C LEU A 312 2.28 32.10 7.74
N TYR A 313 1.30 31.30 8.15
CA TYR A 313 1.57 29.94 8.59
C TYR A 313 0.49 28.96 8.16
N SER A 314 0.90 27.69 8.07
CA SER A 314 0.06 26.50 7.93
C SER A 314 0.61 25.44 8.89
N ASN A 315 0.24 24.16 8.77
CA ASN A 315 0.80 23.13 9.66
C ASN A 315 2.32 23.04 9.51
N GLY A 316 2.83 23.10 8.26
CA GLY A 316 4.25 23.28 7.93
C GLY A 316 4.50 24.45 6.97
N MET A 317 5.72 24.53 6.42
CA MET A 317 6.17 25.69 5.64
C MET A 317 5.78 25.68 4.15
N THR A 318 5.40 24.54 3.56
CA THR A 318 5.25 24.40 2.11
C THR A 318 4.25 25.38 1.48
N HIS A 319 3.03 25.46 2.01
CA HIS A 319 2.01 26.36 1.49
C HIS A 319 2.30 27.84 1.83
N PRO A 320 2.72 28.20 3.06
CA PRO A 320 3.10 29.58 3.38
C PRO A 320 4.22 30.14 2.49
N VAL A 321 5.23 29.35 2.15
CA VAL A 321 6.31 29.74 1.22
C VAL A 321 5.75 30.10 -0.15
N GLN A 322 4.93 29.21 -0.73
CA GLN A 322 4.31 29.44 -2.04
C GLN A 322 3.44 30.69 -2.05
N VAL A 323 2.72 30.94 -0.95
CA VAL A 323 1.91 32.16 -0.80
C VAL A 323 2.80 33.39 -0.69
N ARG A 324 3.84 33.35 0.15
CA ARG A 324 4.74 34.47 0.39
C ARG A 324 5.43 34.91 -0.89
N ASP A 325 5.96 33.98 -1.67
CA ASP A 325 6.60 34.25 -2.96
C ASP A 325 5.60 34.84 -3.97
N SER A 326 4.36 34.32 -3.95
CA SER A 326 3.28 34.86 -4.80
C SER A 326 2.93 36.29 -4.41
N LEU A 327 2.81 36.58 -3.11
CA LEU A 327 2.54 37.91 -2.58
C LEU A 327 3.71 38.87 -2.83
N TYR A 328 4.96 38.41 -2.72
CA TYR A 328 6.15 39.19 -3.04
C TYR A 328 6.13 39.66 -4.50
N ARG A 329 5.83 38.76 -5.44
CA ARG A 329 5.66 39.12 -6.86
C ARG A 329 4.47 40.06 -7.11
N MET A 330 3.50 40.10 -6.20
CA MET A 330 2.39 41.07 -6.19
C MET A 330 2.71 42.37 -5.42
N GLY A 331 3.95 42.52 -4.94
CA GLY A 331 4.50 43.71 -4.30
C GLY A 331 4.29 43.82 -2.79
N PHE A 332 4.01 42.71 -2.11
CA PHE A 332 3.99 42.63 -0.65
C PHE A 332 5.39 42.30 -0.14
N LEU A 333 6.11 43.32 0.33
CA LEU A 333 7.48 43.19 0.83
C LEU A 333 7.52 42.91 2.35
N ASN A 334 6.36 42.95 3.02
CA ASN A 334 6.22 42.77 4.46
C ASN A 334 5.60 41.42 4.85
N ALA A 335 5.61 40.43 3.94
CA ALA A 335 5.09 39.10 4.19
C ALA A 335 6.23 38.12 4.51
N TYR A 336 6.12 37.48 5.66
CA TYR A 336 7.07 36.53 6.22
C TYR A 336 6.38 35.18 6.43
N ILE A 337 7.15 34.10 6.46
CA ILE A 337 6.65 32.77 6.85
C ILE A 337 7.02 32.45 8.29
N LEU A 338 6.21 31.67 8.97
CA LEU A 338 6.58 31.10 10.27
C LEU A 338 7.48 29.87 10.05
N THR A 339 8.70 29.89 10.59
CA THR A 339 9.62 28.74 10.49
C THR A 339 8.98 27.51 11.11
N ASP A 340 9.07 26.37 10.41
CA ASP A 340 8.45 25.09 10.78
C ASP A 340 6.92 25.11 10.93
N GLY A 341 6.26 26.21 10.55
CA GLY A 341 4.81 26.37 10.61
C GLY A 341 4.22 26.29 12.03
N LEU A 342 2.95 25.91 12.11
CA LEU A 342 2.24 25.71 13.37
C LEU A 342 2.85 24.55 14.17
N ASP A 343 3.31 23.50 13.50
CA ASP A 343 3.92 22.34 14.14
C ASP A 343 5.19 22.76 14.89
N GLY A 344 6.05 23.55 14.23
CA GLY A 344 7.21 24.17 14.84
C GLY A 344 6.89 25.06 16.02
N PHE A 345 5.85 25.89 15.89
CA PHE A 345 5.37 26.75 16.97
C PHE A 345 4.88 25.95 18.19
N ILE A 346 4.12 24.88 17.96
CA ILE A 346 3.69 23.98 19.03
C ILE A 346 4.90 23.30 19.67
N GLN A 347 5.84 22.81 18.87
CA GLN A 347 7.03 22.10 19.37
C GLN A 347 7.93 23.03 20.19
N ARG A 348 8.24 24.22 19.69
CA ARG A 348 9.24 25.12 20.26
C ARG A 348 8.68 26.07 21.31
N CYS A 349 7.44 26.53 21.18
CA CYS A 349 6.85 27.50 22.10
C CYS A 349 5.86 26.86 23.08
N LEU A 350 5.10 25.84 22.66
CA LEU A 350 3.99 25.30 23.46
C LEU A 350 4.30 23.96 24.12
N THR A 351 5.28 23.18 23.68
CA THR A 351 5.59 21.88 24.29
C THR A 351 6.18 22.09 25.69
N PRO A 352 5.58 21.50 26.75
CA PRO A 352 6.03 21.68 28.11
C PRO A 352 7.45 21.12 28.29
N VAL A 353 8.21 21.73 29.18
CA VAL A 353 9.60 21.37 29.46
C VAL A 353 9.75 19.89 29.85
N SER A 354 8.74 19.31 30.50
CA SER A 354 8.72 17.89 30.91
C SER A 354 8.64 16.88 29.76
N LEU A 355 8.23 17.31 28.56
CA LEU A 355 8.10 16.45 27.37
C LEU A 355 9.28 16.60 26.40
N ARG A 356 10.30 17.39 26.75
CA ARG A 356 11.49 17.57 25.91
C ARG A 356 12.57 16.56 26.29
N GLY A 357 13.21 15.99 25.27
CA GLY A 357 14.25 14.96 25.43
C GLY A 357 15.58 15.48 25.98
N GLU A 358 15.82 16.80 25.91
CA GLU A 358 17.04 17.44 26.38
C GLU A 358 16.76 18.40 27.55
N PRO A 359 17.66 18.48 28.56
CA PRO A 359 17.55 19.44 29.64
C PRO A 359 17.60 20.88 29.11
N VAL A 360 16.58 21.65 29.42
CA VAL A 360 16.45 23.04 28.98
C VAL A 360 16.95 24.00 30.08
N PRO A 361 17.72 25.06 29.76
CA PRO A 361 18.10 26.09 30.73
C PRO A 361 16.89 26.72 31.42
N GLN A 362 17.04 27.09 32.70
CA GLN A 362 15.94 27.59 33.51
C GLN A 362 15.25 28.82 32.90
N ALA A 363 16.02 29.76 32.32
CA ALA A 363 15.47 30.95 31.67
C ALA A 363 14.53 30.59 30.50
N THR A 364 14.91 29.64 29.66
CA THR A 364 14.07 29.15 28.56
C THR A 364 12.86 28.38 29.08
N ALA A 365 13.01 27.65 30.18
CA ALA A 365 11.89 26.97 30.85
C ALA A 365 10.83 27.96 31.39
N ASP A 366 11.27 29.09 31.95
CA ASP A 366 10.41 30.19 32.37
C ASP A 366 9.68 30.81 31.17
N GLN A 367 10.37 31.03 30.07
CA GLN A 367 9.80 31.60 28.84
C GLN A 367 8.75 30.69 28.20
N ILE A 368 9.01 29.37 28.13
CA ILE A 368 8.02 28.38 27.66
C ILE A 368 6.78 28.37 28.56
N ARG A 369 6.94 28.51 29.88
CA ARG A 369 5.79 28.63 30.80
C ARG A 369 4.97 29.89 30.52
N LEU A 370 5.63 31.02 30.25
CA LEU A 370 4.98 32.27 29.88
C LEU A 370 4.17 32.11 28.58
N TRP A 371 4.79 31.63 27.50
CA TRP A 371 4.10 31.39 26.22
C TRP A 371 2.90 30.45 26.38
N ARG A 372 3.09 29.32 27.06
CA ARG A 372 2.00 28.38 27.34
C ARG A 372 0.86 29.03 28.09
N SER A 373 1.15 29.85 29.10
CA SER A 373 0.11 30.56 29.83
C SER A 373 -0.66 31.52 28.92
N TYR A 374 0.01 32.28 28.05
CA TYR A 374 -0.63 33.25 27.17
C TYR A 374 -1.47 32.62 26.04
N PHE A 375 -0.94 31.58 25.40
CA PHE A 375 -1.58 30.94 24.23
C PHE A 375 -2.59 29.84 24.60
N LEU A 376 -2.49 29.26 25.81
CA LEU A 376 -3.37 28.17 26.25
C LEU A 376 -4.32 28.57 27.40
N SER A 377 -4.19 29.77 28.00
CA SER A 377 -5.18 30.24 28.97
C SER A 377 -6.50 30.57 28.25
N SER A 378 -7.55 29.83 28.59
CA SER A 378 -8.89 30.04 28.09
C SER A 378 -9.56 31.22 28.79
N GLU A 379 -9.80 32.31 28.04
CA GLU A 379 -10.82 33.31 28.41
C GLU A 379 -12.19 33.03 27.79
N ASP A 380 -12.37 31.99 26.94
CA ASP A 380 -13.66 31.74 26.27
C ASP A 380 -14.16 30.28 26.26
N SER A 381 -13.63 29.37 27.07
CA SER A 381 -14.25 28.05 27.26
C SER A 381 -15.03 28.02 28.58
N LYS A 382 -16.29 28.45 28.52
CA LYS A 382 -17.30 28.01 29.49
C LYS A 382 -17.27 26.47 29.56
N PRO A 383 -17.31 25.86 30.75
CA PRO A 383 -17.42 24.41 30.86
C PRO A 383 -18.76 24.01 30.24
N SER A 384 -18.72 23.34 29.09
CA SER A 384 -19.90 22.64 28.59
C SER A 384 -20.17 21.50 29.56
N GLU A 385 -21.39 21.50 30.10
CA GLU A 385 -21.91 20.43 30.93
C GLU A 385 -21.64 19.07 30.28
N VAL A 386 -21.06 18.18 31.07
CA VAL A 386 -20.96 16.75 30.79
C VAL A 386 -22.38 16.22 30.64
N THR A 387 -22.87 16.19 29.41
CA THR A 387 -24.06 15.41 29.09
C THR A 387 -23.60 13.97 28.98
N LYS A 388 -23.82 13.18 30.03
CA LYS A 388 -23.77 11.73 29.92
C LYS A 388 -24.68 11.34 28.76
N VAL A 389 -24.09 10.77 27.71
CA VAL A 389 -24.85 10.13 26.63
C VAL A 389 -25.60 8.95 27.27
N SER A 390 -26.86 9.16 27.60
CA SER A 390 -27.77 8.13 28.10
C SER A 390 -28.95 7.98 27.14
N ASP A 391 -28.69 7.25 26.07
CA ASP A 391 -29.63 6.32 25.45
C ASP A 391 -28.78 5.04 25.27
N GLU A 392 -29.20 3.92 25.87
CA GLU A 392 -28.39 2.70 26.06
C GLU A 392 -27.50 2.38 24.85
N LEU A 393 -26.18 2.45 25.03
CA LEU A 393 -25.25 2.01 24.00
C LEU A 393 -25.43 0.50 23.79
N THR A 394 -26.15 0.12 22.74
CA THR A 394 -26.14 -1.26 22.26
C THR A 394 -24.73 -1.58 21.77
N TRP A 395 -24.26 -2.81 22.04
CA TRP A 395 -22.98 -3.34 21.53
C TRP A 395 -22.85 -3.30 20.00
N LEU A 396 -23.96 -3.06 19.31
CA LEU A 396 -24.05 -2.76 17.88
C LEU A 396 -24.67 -1.37 17.71
N VAL A 397 -24.02 -0.51 16.93
CA VAL A 397 -24.55 0.82 16.58
C VAL A 397 -24.89 0.87 15.10
N SER A 398 -25.92 1.64 14.74
CA SER A 398 -26.25 1.90 13.34
C SER A 398 -25.34 2.98 12.76
N THR A 399 -25.26 3.03 11.44
CA THR A 399 -24.57 4.11 10.71
C THR A 399 -25.21 5.48 10.97
N GLU A 400 -26.53 5.53 11.19
CA GLU A 400 -27.25 6.76 11.56
C GLU A 400 -26.87 7.23 12.96
N TRP A 401 -26.79 6.30 13.90
CA TRP A 401 -26.35 6.61 15.26
C TRP A 401 -24.93 7.17 15.21
N LEU A 402 -24.00 6.50 14.52
CA LEU A 402 -22.62 6.95 14.48
C LEU A 402 -22.50 8.35 13.86
N GLU A 403 -23.17 8.64 12.73
CA GLU A 403 -23.15 9.97 12.11
C GLU A 403 -23.59 11.08 13.08
N LYS A 404 -24.64 10.83 13.88
CA LYS A 404 -25.15 11.80 14.86
C LYS A 404 -24.17 12.09 16.00
N HIS A 405 -23.29 11.14 16.32
CA HIS A 405 -22.37 11.22 17.46
C HIS A 405 -20.91 11.42 17.05
N LEU A 406 -20.59 11.59 15.75
CA LEU A 406 -19.21 11.84 15.29
C LEU A 406 -18.60 13.12 15.84
N ALA A 407 -19.45 14.14 16.11
CA ALA A 407 -19.02 15.41 16.67
C ALA A 407 -18.92 15.38 18.21
N ASP A 408 -19.38 14.30 18.84
CA ASP A 408 -19.32 14.16 20.28
C ASP A 408 -17.89 13.87 20.68
N GLY A 409 -17.29 14.74 21.49
CA GLY A 409 -15.91 14.58 21.96
C GLY A 409 -15.65 13.31 22.79
N ASN A 410 -16.70 12.52 23.09
CA ASN A 410 -16.62 11.28 23.84
C ASN A 410 -16.67 10.01 22.97
N VAL A 411 -16.76 10.12 21.64
CA VAL A 411 -16.77 8.95 20.73
C VAL A 411 -15.44 8.87 19.97
N LYS A 412 -14.79 7.70 20.04
CA LYS A 412 -13.60 7.35 19.26
C LYS A 412 -13.96 6.32 18.21
N VAL A 413 -13.71 6.62 16.96
CA VAL A 413 -13.96 5.68 15.86
C VAL A 413 -12.65 5.00 15.48
N ILE A 414 -12.62 3.68 15.44
CA ILE A 414 -11.45 2.90 15.05
C ILE A 414 -11.80 2.07 13.81
N ASP A 415 -11.11 2.34 12.70
CA ASP A 415 -11.27 1.65 11.43
C ASP A 415 -10.27 0.51 11.31
N LEU A 416 -10.79 -0.71 11.16
CA LEU A 416 -10.02 -1.95 11.18
C LEU A 416 -9.74 -2.50 9.77
N ARG A 417 -10.13 -1.77 8.73
CA ARG A 417 -9.81 -2.11 7.34
C ARG A 417 -8.31 -2.02 7.08
N SER A 418 -7.87 -2.58 5.96
CA SER A 418 -6.47 -2.47 5.58
C SER A 418 -6.08 -1.00 5.35
N GLN A 419 -4.81 -0.67 5.63
CA GLN A 419 -4.31 0.70 5.45
C GLN A 419 -4.60 1.27 4.05
N PRO A 420 -4.46 0.51 2.94
CA PRO A 420 -4.85 1.01 1.61
C PRO A 420 -6.34 1.37 1.49
N GLU A 421 -7.24 0.54 2.03
CA GLU A 421 -8.68 0.80 2.00
C GLU A 421 -9.03 2.04 2.83
N TYR A 422 -8.46 2.16 4.03
CA TYR A 422 -8.61 3.34 4.88
C TYR A 422 -8.14 4.63 4.18
N ASN A 423 -6.96 4.59 3.55
CA ASN A 423 -6.37 5.75 2.86
C ASN A 423 -7.19 6.20 1.64
N SER A 424 -7.96 5.30 1.02
CA SER A 424 -8.83 5.63 -0.11
C SER A 424 -10.11 6.39 0.29
N GLY A 425 -10.45 6.37 1.58
CA GLY A 425 -11.61 7.05 2.15
C GLY A 425 -12.05 6.36 3.44
N HIS A 426 -12.26 7.15 4.49
CA HIS A 426 -12.65 6.68 5.83
C HIS A 426 -13.65 7.64 6.49
N ILE A 427 -14.20 7.21 7.62
CA ILE A 427 -15.15 8.01 8.42
C ILE A 427 -14.38 9.14 9.11
N ALA A 428 -14.92 10.37 9.09
CA ALA A 428 -14.23 11.51 9.67
C ALA A 428 -13.88 11.29 11.15
N GLY A 429 -12.63 11.59 11.53
CA GLY A 429 -12.14 11.39 12.90
C GLY A 429 -11.75 9.95 13.25
N SER A 430 -11.98 8.96 12.37
CA SER A 430 -11.61 7.57 12.67
C SER A 430 -10.11 7.35 12.62
N LEU A 431 -9.56 6.52 13.51
CA LEU A 431 -8.15 6.10 13.49
C LEU A 431 -8.01 4.71 12.86
N ALA A 432 -7.01 4.51 12.02
CA ALA A 432 -6.70 3.20 11.45
C ALA A 432 -6.02 2.28 12.47
N LEU A 433 -6.45 1.02 12.56
CA LEU A 433 -5.83 -0.01 13.39
C LEU A 433 -5.90 -1.37 12.70
N ALA A 434 -4.75 -1.98 12.38
CA ALA A 434 -4.74 -3.36 11.93
C ALA A 434 -4.98 -4.31 13.11
N ALA A 435 -5.89 -5.28 12.97
CA ALA A 435 -6.19 -6.26 14.03
C ALA A 435 -4.94 -7.03 14.51
N GLU A 436 -3.96 -7.27 13.63
CA GLU A 436 -2.69 -7.92 13.98
C GLU A 436 -1.81 -7.06 14.91
N ASN A 437 -2.00 -5.73 14.97
CA ASN A 437 -1.30 -4.87 15.93
C ASN A 437 -1.72 -5.12 17.38
N LEU A 438 -2.87 -5.78 17.59
CA LEU A 438 -3.35 -6.18 18.91
C LEU A 438 -2.84 -7.57 19.30
N ARG A 439 -2.11 -8.25 18.42
CA ARG A 439 -1.66 -9.63 18.59
C ARG A 439 -0.15 -9.68 18.72
N THR A 440 0.36 -10.75 19.31
CA THR A 440 1.79 -10.96 19.56
C THR A 440 2.12 -12.45 19.66
N ASN A 441 3.41 -12.76 19.72
CA ASN A 441 3.86 -14.07 20.18
C ASN A 441 4.01 -14.04 21.70
N SER A 442 3.27 -14.89 22.39
CA SER A 442 3.33 -15.02 23.85
C SER A 442 3.74 -16.44 24.22
N ASN A 443 4.85 -16.59 24.94
CA ASN A 443 5.39 -17.87 25.39
C ASN A 443 5.54 -18.93 24.28
N GLY A 444 5.92 -18.51 23.06
CA GLY A 444 6.10 -19.39 21.91
C GLY A 444 4.81 -19.71 21.16
N VAL A 445 3.66 -19.21 21.61
CA VAL A 445 2.38 -19.30 20.90
C VAL A 445 2.18 -18.01 20.12
N GLY A 446 2.12 -18.13 18.79
CA GLY A 446 1.91 -17.00 17.88
C GLY A 446 0.46 -16.50 17.88
N SER A 447 0.29 -15.26 17.47
CA SER A 447 -1.03 -14.64 17.21
C SER A 447 -1.97 -14.62 18.42
N MET A 448 -1.41 -14.61 19.62
CA MET A 448 -2.13 -14.38 20.87
C MET A 448 -2.48 -12.91 21.00
N LEU A 449 -3.62 -12.57 21.60
CA LEU A 449 -3.91 -11.17 21.92
C LEU A 449 -2.87 -10.64 22.93
N GLN A 450 -2.49 -9.37 22.83
CA GLN A 450 -1.41 -8.79 23.62
C GLN A 450 -1.73 -8.79 25.14
N PRO A 451 -0.69 -8.77 26.00
CA PRO A 451 -0.85 -8.58 27.44
C PRO A 451 -1.50 -7.22 27.77
N VAL A 452 -2.15 -7.16 28.95
CA VAL A 452 -2.92 -5.99 29.41
C VAL A 452 -2.10 -4.70 29.40
N ASP A 453 -0.84 -4.73 29.83
CA ASP A 453 0.01 -3.54 29.89
C ASP A 453 0.36 -3.00 28.49
N MET A 454 0.57 -3.89 27.52
CA MET A 454 0.84 -3.52 26.14
C MET A 454 -0.40 -2.97 25.45
N LEU A 455 -1.56 -3.60 25.67
CA LEU A 455 -2.84 -3.11 25.16
C LEU A 455 -3.19 -1.73 25.73
N ALA A 456 -3.03 -1.52 27.05
CA ALA A 456 -3.27 -0.24 27.70
C ALA A 456 -2.37 0.87 27.12
N ARG A 457 -1.09 0.57 26.85
CA ARG A 457 -0.19 1.52 26.17
C ARG A 457 -0.61 1.76 24.72
N HIS A 458 -1.06 0.73 24.02
CA HIS A 458 -1.49 0.85 22.63
C HIS A 458 -2.71 1.78 22.51
N VAL A 459 -3.75 1.57 23.31
CA VAL A 459 -4.92 2.46 23.33
C VAL A 459 -4.58 3.87 23.82
N SER A 460 -3.58 3.99 24.72
CA SER A 460 -3.05 5.30 25.14
C SER A 460 -2.43 6.06 23.98
N LEU A 461 -1.60 5.39 23.15
CA LEU A 461 -1.00 6.00 21.96
C LEU A 461 -2.04 6.40 20.92
N MET A 462 -3.17 5.70 20.87
CA MET A 462 -4.31 6.05 20.02
C MET A 462 -5.15 7.21 20.59
N GLY A 463 -4.84 7.70 21.79
CA GLY A 463 -5.55 8.81 22.42
C GLY A 463 -6.91 8.44 23.00
N ILE A 464 -7.17 7.14 23.23
CA ILE A 464 -8.42 6.64 23.82
C ILE A 464 -8.38 6.83 25.33
N ARG A 465 -9.46 7.35 25.92
CA ARG A 465 -9.59 7.52 27.37
C ARG A 465 -10.57 6.50 27.98
N PRO A 466 -10.46 6.21 29.29
CA PRO A 466 -11.32 5.22 29.95
C PRO A 466 -12.82 5.50 29.87
N GLU A 467 -13.22 6.77 29.81
CA GLU A 467 -14.60 7.26 29.78
C GLU A 467 -15.21 7.39 28.37
N GLU A 468 -14.38 7.24 27.34
CA GLU A 468 -14.78 7.39 25.94
C GLU A 468 -15.44 6.13 25.42
N THR A 469 -16.40 6.30 24.50
CA THR A 469 -17.00 5.20 23.77
C THR A 469 -16.22 4.90 22.51
N VAL A 470 -15.78 3.65 22.34
CA VAL A 470 -15.03 3.22 21.15
C VAL A 470 -15.96 2.51 20.16
N VAL A 471 -16.05 3.01 18.93
CA VAL A 471 -16.81 2.38 17.85
C VAL A 471 -15.87 1.76 16.84
N PHE A 472 -15.95 0.43 16.68
CA PHE A 472 -15.14 -0.31 15.71
C PHE A 472 -15.85 -0.43 14.36
N VAL A 473 -15.14 -0.04 13.31
CA VAL A 473 -15.59 -0.12 11.91
C VAL A 473 -14.85 -1.26 11.24
N HIS A 474 -15.58 -2.30 10.83
CA HIS A 474 -15.01 -3.43 10.11
C HIS A 474 -15.18 -3.29 8.59
N GLY A 475 -14.30 -3.95 7.84
CA GLY A 475 -14.45 -4.22 6.41
C GLY A 475 -15.31 -5.46 6.15
N ASP A 476 -14.77 -6.41 5.39
CA ASP A 476 -15.43 -7.69 5.09
C ASP A 476 -15.33 -8.74 6.21
N LYS A 477 -14.69 -8.40 7.35
CA LYS A 477 -14.43 -9.30 8.48
C LYS A 477 -14.93 -8.70 9.79
N ILE A 478 -16.15 -9.10 10.20
CA ILE A 478 -16.72 -8.73 11.51
C ILE A 478 -15.81 -9.15 12.66
N HIS A 479 -15.11 -10.29 12.51
CA HIS A 479 -14.22 -10.82 13.55
C HIS A 479 -13.01 -9.93 13.87
N ASP A 480 -12.59 -9.04 12.97
CA ASP A 480 -11.54 -8.05 13.26
C ASP A 480 -12.05 -7.06 14.32
N ALA A 481 -13.30 -6.60 14.21
CA ALA A 481 -13.95 -5.72 15.18
C ALA A 481 -14.23 -6.40 16.52
N THR A 482 -14.65 -7.66 16.50
CA THR A 482 -14.86 -8.39 17.76
C THR A 482 -13.54 -8.73 18.44
N LEU A 483 -12.44 -8.96 17.70
CA LEU A 483 -11.11 -9.13 18.31
C LEU A 483 -10.61 -7.82 18.93
N ALA A 484 -10.83 -6.68 18.28
CA ALA A 484 -10.56 -5.38 18.88
C ALA A 484 -11.41 -5.15 20.14
N GLY A 485 -12.70 -5.54 20.11
CA GLY A 485 -13.55 -5.58 21.30
C GLY A 485 -12.99 -6.45 22.43
N MET A 486 -12.48 -7.65 22.11
CA MET A 486 -11.80 -8.51 23.10
C MET A 486 -10.56 -7.84 23.72
N ALA A 487 -9.84 -7.01 22.96
CA ALA A 487 -8.73 -6.21 23.47
C ALA A 487 -9.19 -5.16 24.48
N MET A 488 -10.32 -4.49 24.19
CA MET A 488 -10.94 -3.53 25.10
C MET A 488 -11.42 -4.23 26.39
N GLU A 489 -12.10 -5.36 26.27
CA GLU A 489 -12.54 -6.20 27.39
C GLU A 489 -11.37 -6.64 28.27
N ARG A 490 -10.27 -7.09 27.67
CA ARG A 490 -9.07 -7.53 28.39
C ARG A 490 -8.43 -6.44 29.24
N ILE A 491 -8.57 -5.17 28.84
CA ILE A 491 -8.10 -4.01 29.62
C ILE A 491 -9.19 -3.38 30.50
N GLY A 492 -10.38 -3.99 30.57
CA GLY A 492 -11.51 -3.53 31.38
C GLY A 492 -12.29 -2.35 30.78
N HIS A 493 -12.18 -2.14 29.47
CA HIS A 493 -12.92 -1.11 28.75
C HIS A 493 -14.22 -1.69 28.17
N GLU A 494 -15.32 -1.47 28.86
CA GLU A 494 -16.63 -2.02 28.47
C GLU A 494 -17.43 -1.06 27.55
N GLN A 495 -16.98 0.19 27.38
CA GLN A 495 -17.69 1.19 26.58
C GLN A 495 -17.30 1.11 25.10
N TYR A 496 -17.63 0.00 24.43
CA TYR A 496 -17.42 -0.12 22.98
C TYR A 496 -18.62 -0.67 22.23
N ALA A 497 -18.67 -0.38 20.94
CA ALA A 497 -19.67 -0.91 20.03
C ALA A 497 -19.07 -1.23 18.66
N ILE A 498 -19.77 -2.06 17.88
CA ILE A 498 -19.40 -2.40 16.51
C ILE A 498 -20.39 -1.74 15.55
N LEU A 499 -19.87 -1.12 14.49
CA LEU A 499 -20.71 -0.52 13.46
C LEU A 499 -21.44 -1.60 12.65
N THR A 500 -22.76 -1.61 12.72
CA THR A 500 -23.61 -2.58 12.02
C THR A 500 -23.45 -2.44 10.51
N GLY A 501 -23.05 -3.52 9.84
CA GLY A 501 -22.80 -3.54 8.40
C GLY A 501 -21.46 -2.92 7.98
N GLY A 502 -20.66 -2.45 8.95
CA GLY A 502 -19.32 -1.93 8.74
C GLY A 502 -19.24 -0.76 7.77
N PHE A 503 -18.07 -0.60 7.16
CA PHE A 503 -17.81 0.49 6.21
C PHE A 503 -18.68 0.42 4.95
N GLU A 504 -19.00 -0.79 4.47
CA GLU A 504 -19.81 -0.94 3.25
C GLU A 504 -21.24 -0.45 3.44
N GLN A 505 -21.84 -0.65 4.63
CA GLN A 505 -23.14 -0.04 4.95
C GLN A 505 -23.03 1.49 5.02
N TRP A 506 -21.99 2.02 5.68
CA TRP A 506 -21.76 3.47 5.76
C TRP A 506 -21.72 4.12 4.37
N LYS A 507 -20.97 3.51 3.45
CA LYS A 507 -20.86 3.94 2.06
C LYS A 507 -22.17 3.79 1.28
N THR A 508 -22.87 2.67 1.46
CA THR A 508 -24.15 2.40 0.79
C THR A 508 -25.23 3.40 1.21
N ASP A 509 -25.21 3.83 2.47
CA ASP A 509 -26.10 4.86 3.00
C ASP A 509 -25.78 6.28 2.48
N GLY A 510 -24.73 6.44 1.67
CA GLY A 510 -24.32 7.73 1.10
C GLY A 510 -23.71 8.69 2.12
N ARG A 511 -23.16 8.17 3.22
CA ARG A 511 -22.64 8.99 4.32
C ARG A 511 -21.27 9.61 3.98
N PRO A 512 -20.92 10.76 4.57
CA PRO A 512 -19.69 11.47 4.25
C PRO A 512 -18.43 10.62 4.50
N LEU A 513 -17.45 10.79 3.62
CA LEU A 513 -16.11 10.19 3.73
C LEU A 513 -15.06 11.29 3.65
N THR A 514 -13.91 11.05 4.27
CA THR A 514 -12.73 11.90 4.18
C THR A 514 -11.47 11.09 3.91
N THR A 515 -10.42 11.76 3.46
CA THR A 515 -9.06 11.22 3.38
C THR A 515 -8.10 11.96 4.34
N ALA A 516 -8.60 12.96 5.07
CA ALA A 516 -7.82 13.71 6.05
C ALA A 516 -7.52 12.82 7.26
N LEU A 517 -6.24 12.62 7.57
CA LEU A 517 -5.82 11.85 8.73
C LEU A 517 -6.18 12.61 10.02
N PRO A 518 -6.78 11.95 11.02
CA PRO A 518 -7.07 12.61 12.29
C PRO A 518 -5.77 12.90 13.05
N GLY A 519 -5.73 14.05 13.72
CA GLY A 519 -4.76 14.27 14.79
C GLY A 519 -5.18 13.48 16.02
N SER A 520 -4.29 12.64 16.57
CA SER A 520 -4.49 12.03 17.88
C SER A 520 -3.32 12.38 18.79
N SER A 521 -3.63 12.83 20.00
CA SER A 521 -2.63 13.01 21.06
C SER A 521 -2.73 11.83 22.01
N ALA A 522 -1.58 11.31 22.43
CA ALA A 522 -1.55 10.20 23.37
C ALA A 522 -2.30 10.58 24.67
N SER A 523 -3.13 9.66 25.15
CA SER A 523 -3.83 9.75 26.42
C SER A 523 -3.07 8.98 27.51
N SER A 524 -3.67 8.86 28.69
CA SER A 524 -3.20 7.98 29.75
C SER A 524 -4.30 6.98 30.08
N TYR A 525 -4.14 5.74 29.61
CA TYR A 525 -5.06 4.64 29.92
C TYR A 525 -4.50 3.81 31.10
N PRO A 526 -5.25 3.62 32.20
CA PRO A 526 -4.78 2.89 33.35
C PRO A 526 -4.73 1.39 33.07
N VAL A 527 -3.73 0.70 33.64
CA VAL A 527 -3.72 -0.76 33.70
C VAL A 527 -4.62 -1.18 34.85
N ILE A 528 -5.74 -1.83 34.54
CA ILE A 528 -6.65 -2.41 35.53
C ILE A 528 -6.19 -3.87 35.78
N PRO A 529 -5.68 -4.19 36.97
CA PRO A 529 -5.29 -5.57 37.29
C PRO A 529 -6.49 -6.51 37.22
N ASP A 530 -6.25 -7.74 36.78
CA ASP A 530 -7.24 -8.84 36.76
C ASP A 530 -8.54 -8.57 35.98
N ALA A 531 -8.54 -7.57 35.09
CA ALA A 531 -9.68 -7.29 34.21
C ALA A 531 -9.99 -8.47 33.25
N ASP A 532 -8.95 -9.17 32.80
CA ASP A 532 -9.08 -10.38 31.98
C ASP A 532 -9.42 -11.62 32.81
N ASN A 533 -10.71 -11.76 33.11
CA ASN A 533 -11.25 -12.90 33.86
C ASN A 533 -11.87 -14.00 32.96
N PHE A 534 -11.85 -13.80 31.65
CA PHE A 534 -12.50 -14.67 30.67
C PHE A 534 -11.50 -15.45 29.79
N THR A 535 -10.25 -14.98 29.63
CA THR A 535 -9.24 -15.74 28.87
C THR A 535 -8.78 -16.95 29.66
N VAL A 536 -8.75 -18.12 29.03
CA VAL A 536 -8.29 -19.38 29.64
C VAL A 536 -7.11 -19.98 28.89
N ASP A 537 -6.24 -20.69 29.61
CA ASP A 537 -5.12 -21.43 29.03
C ASP A 537 -5.50 -22.88 28.67
N TYR A 538 -4.61 -23.58 27.97
CA TYR A 538 -4.85 -24.98 27.59
C TYR A 538 -5.06 -25.90 28.80
N LYS A 539 -4.46 -25.60 29.97
CA LYS A 539 -4.60 -26.42 31.18
C LYS A 539 -6.03 -26.34 31.70
N ARG A 540 -6.61 -25.13 31.71
CA ARG A 540 -7.99 -24.91 32.11
C ARG A 540 -8.96 -25.57 31.13
N VAL A 541 -8.71 -25.48 29.83
CA VAL A 541 -9.50 -26.19 28.81
C VAL A 541 -9.42 -27.71 29.00
N LEU A 542 -8.22 -28.26 29.26
CA LEU A 542 -8.03 -29.69 29.55
C LEU A 542 -8.80 -30.14 30.79
N GLN A 543 -8.86 -29.32 31.84
CA GLN A 543 -9.70 -29.62 33.02
C GLN A 543 -11.18 -29.68 32.65
N HIS A 544 -11.66 -28.79 31.78
CA HIS A 544 -13.04 -28.82 31.29
C HIS A 544 -13.35 -30.08 30.49
N VAL A 545 -12.42 -30.49 29.62
CA VAL A 545 -12.50 -31.76 28.86
C VAL A 545 -12.57 -32.97 29.82
N GLN A 546 -11.62 -33.07 30.76
CA GLN A 546 -11.54 -34.21 31.69
C GLN A 546 -12.75 -34.34 32.61
N LYS A 547 -13.28 -33.21 33.09
CA LYS A 547 -14.43 -33.17 34.02
C LYS A 547 -15.78 -33.10 33.31
N LYS A 548 -15.80 -32.91 31.98
CA LYS A 548 -17.01 -32.62 31.19
C LYS A 548 -17.84 -31.49 31.81
N SER A 549 -17.15 -30.42 32.22
CA SER A 549 -17.73 -29.35 33.05
C SER A 549 -18.06 -28.07 32.28
N ALA A 550 -17.84 -28.05 30.97
CA ALA A 550 -18.19 -26.94 30.09
C ALA A 550 -18.62 -27.46 28.72
N VAL A 551 -19.41 -26.66 28.01
CA VAL A 551 -19.65 -26.83 26.57
C VAL A 551 -18.49 -26.16 25.85
N ILE A 552 -17.73 -26.93 25.07
CA ILE A 552 -16.62 -26.39 24.27
C ILE A 552 -17.13 -26.21 22.85
N ILE A 553 -17.03 -25.00 22.30
CA ILE A 553 -17.49 -24.66 20.95
C ILE A 553 -16.27 -24.40 20.06
N ASP A 554 -16.13 -25.24 19.04
CA ASP A 554 -15.13 -25.08 17.98
C ASP A 554 -15.77 -24.34 16.80
N VAL A 555 -15.35 -23.09 16.58
CA VAL A 555 -15.94 -22.23 15.55
C VAL A 555 -15.26 -22.30 14.20
N ARG A 556 -14.34 -23.25 14.00
CA ARG A 556 -13.69 -23.48 12.71
C ARG A 556 -14.67 -24.08 11.70
N PRO A 557 -14.37 -23.98 10.39
CA PRO A 557 -15.12 -24.73 9.38
C PRO A 557 -15.10 -26.25 9.64
N ALA A 558 -16.17 -26.93 9.26
CA ALA A 558 -16.40 -28.34 9.62
C ALA A 558 -15.31 -29.29 9.10
N ASP A 559 -14.68 -29.00 7.97
CA ASP A 559 -13.58 -29.80 7.41
C ASP A 559 -12.30 -29.75 8.26
N TYR A 560 -12.02 -28.63 8.93
CA TYR A 560 -10.93 -28.51 9.91
C TYR A 560 -11.27 -29.23 11.22
N TYR A 561 -12.51 -29.10 11.70
CA TYR A 561 -12.98 -29.80 12.90
C TYR A 561 -12.92 -31.32 12.72
N MET A 562 -13.43 -31.83 11.58
CA MET A 562 -13.39 -33.26 11.24
C MET A 562 -12.01 -33.78 10.86
N GLY A 563 -10.95 -32.96 10.92
CA GLY A 563 -9.58 -33.34 10.58
C GLY A 563 -9.37 -33.71 9.11
N ALA A 564 -10.30 -33.36 8.22
CA ALA A 564 -10.16 -33.55 6.77
C ALA A 564 -9.17 -32.55 6.16
N LYS A 565 -9.09 -31.35 6.76
CA LYS A 565 -8.04 -30.36 6.51
C LYS A 565 -7.32 -30.02 7.80
N SER A 566 -6.05 -29.65 7.69
CA SER A 566 -5.28 -29.14 8.82
C SER A 566 -4.14 -28.27 8.32
N ASP A 567 -4.01 -27.10 8.93
CA ASP A 567 -2.85 -26.21 8.78
C ASP A 567 -1.90 -26.32 9.99
N GLU A 568 -2.19 -27.23 10.93
CA GLU A 568 -1.49 -27.37 12.21
C GLU A 568 -0.79 -28.73 12.35
N ALA A 569 0.07 -28.86 13.37
CA ALA A 569 0.87 -30.07 13.60
C ALA A 569 0.03 -31.36 13.73
N ARG A 570 -1.24 -31.25 14.16
CA ARG A 570 -2.17 -32.37 14.29
C ARG A 570 -3.55 -31.97 13.75
N ALA A 571 -4.15 -32.86 12.96
CA ALA A 571 -5.51 -32.72 12.45
C ALA A 571 -6.55 -33.21 13.46
N GLY A 572 -7.73 -32.59 13.46
CA GLY A 572 -8.85 -32.91 14.36
C GLY A 572 -9.30 -31.73 15.21
N HIS A 573 -9.88 -32.03 16.37
CA HIS A 573 -10.43 -31.05 17.31
C HIS A 573 -10.23 -31.47 18.78
N ILE A 574 -10.55 -30.55 19.70
CA ILE A 574 -10.50 -30.77 21.15
C ILE A 574 -11.60 -31.77 21.52
N PRO A 575 -11.32 -32.83 22.28
CA PRO A 575 -12.31 -33.85 22.60
C PRO A 575 -13.58 -33.31 23.25
N GLY A 576 -14.74 -33.74 22.75
CA GLY A 576 -16.05 -33.30 23.24
C GLY A 576 -16.45 -31.88 22.84
N ALA A 577 -15.66 -31.19 22.00
CA ALA A 577 -16.08 -29.92 21.42
C ALA A 577 -17.25 -30.12 20.45
N ILE A 578 -18.12 -29.12 20.35
CA ILE A 578 -19.23 -29.06 19.40
C ILE A 578 -18.83 -28.07 18.29
N ASN A 579 -18.93 -28.50 17.04
CA ASN A 579 -18.65 -27.63 15.90
C ASN A 579 -19.85 -26.74 15.56
N ARG A 580 -19.60 -25.44 15.46
CA ARG A 580 -20.53 -24.46 14.87
C ARG A 580 -19.69 -23.37 14.26
N ALA A 581 -19.58 -23.33 12.93
CA ALA A 581 -18.65 -22.42 12.28
C ALA A 581 -19.09 -20.95 12.49
N TYR A 582 -18.14 -20.05 12.74
CA TYR A 582 -18.43 -18.62 12.95
C TYR A 582 -19.19 -17.98 11.78
N THR A 583 -19.01 -18.52 10.57
CA THR A 583 -19.72 -18.07 9.35
C THR A 583 -21.22 -18.31 9.43
N GLU A 584 -21.68 -19.22 10.29
CA GLU A 584 -23.10 -19.50 10.49
C GLU A 584 -23.82 -18.39 11.30
N ASP A 585 -23.07 -17.49 11.95
CA ASP A 585 -23.61 -16.36 12.71
C ASP A 585 -23.81 -15.11 11.84
N ILE A 586 -23.35 -15.16 10.58
CA ILE A 586 -23.32 -14.02 9.66
C ILE A 586 -24.41 -14.16 8.59
N GLN A 587 -24.98 -13.03 8.17
CA GLN A 587 -25.79 -12.87 6.98
C GLN A 587 -25.15 -11.84 6.04
N LYS A 588 -25.36 -12.00 4.73
CA LYS A 588 -24.78 -11.12 3.70
C LYS A 588 -25.88 -10.62 2.76
N THR A 589 -25.92 -9.31 2.54
CA THR A 589 -26.84 -8.63 1.62
C THR A 589 -26.02 -7.77 0.66
N GLY A 590 -25.88 -8.19 -0.60
CA GLY A 590 -24.91 -7.57 -1.51
C GLY A 590 -23.49 -7.74 -0.98
N ASP A 591 -22.73 -6.66 -0.85
CA ASP A 591 -21.39 -6.66 -0.26
C ASP A 591 -21.39 -6.42 1.26
N ILE A 592 -22.55 -6.13 1.85
CA ILE A 592 -22.70 -5.83 3.28
C ILE A 592 -22.80 -7.13 4.07
N GLN A 593 -21.92 -7.29 5.07
CA GLN A 593 -21.96 -8.40 6.03
C GLN A 593 -22.46 -7.90 7.40
N GLN A 594 -23.37 -8.66 7.99
CA GLN A 594 -23.95 -8.37 9.31
C GLN A 594 -24.06 -9.65 10.13
N LEU A 595 -24.11 -9.52 11.45
CA LEU A 595 -24.55 -10.62 12.31
C LEU A 595 -26.04 -10.89 12.02
N LYS A 596 -26.45 -12.16 12.12
CA LYS A 596 -27.87 -12.54 12.06
C LYS A 596 -28.66 -11.89 13.19
N SER A 597 -29.98 -11.89 13.06
CA SER A 597 -30.86 -11.36 14.10
C SER A 597 -30.67 -12.11 15.43
N VAL A 598 -30.90 -11.41 16.54
CA VAL A 598 -30.83 -11.97 17.90
C VAL A 598 -31.71 -13.23 18.01
N ASP A 599 -32.91 -13.22 17.43
CA ASP A 599 -33.83 -14.37 17.47
C ASP A 599 -33.27 -15.61 16.75
N GLU A 600 -32.65 -15.43 15.58
CA GLU A 600 -32.04 -16.53 14.84
C GLU A 600 -30.83 -17.11 15.58
N LEU A 601 -29.99 -16.23 16.15
CA LEU A 601 -28.84 -16.63 16.94
C LEU A 601 -29.26 -17.33 18.24
N GLU A 602 -30.26 -16.81 18.94
CA GLU A 602 -30.82 -17.41 20.17
C GLU A 602 -31.37 -18.82 19.90
N LYS A 603 -32.13 -18.96 18.81
CA LYS A 603 -32.65 -20.27 18.37
C LYS A 603 -31.53 -21.25 18.03
N ALA A 604 -30.46 -20.79 17.37
CA ALA A 604 -29.34 -21.65 17.01
C ALA A 604 -28.53 -22.09 18.24
N TYR A 605 -28.21 -21.17 19.14
CA TYR A 605 -27.35 -21.45 20.29
C TYR A 605 -28.06 -22.20 21.42
N SER A 606 -29.38 -22.04 21.60
CA SER A 606 -30.17 -22.80 22.58
C SER A 606 -30.22 -24.31 22.30
N LEU A 607 -29.94 -24.74 21.06
CA LEU A 607 -29.79 -26.16 20.70
C LEU A 607 -28.46 -26.77 21.18
N ILE A 608 -27.47 -25.92 21.44
CA ILE A 608 -26.09 -26.32 21.75
C ILE A 608 -25.78 -26.09 23.24
N ILE A 609 -26.22 -24.96 23.79
CA ILE A 609 -25.92 -24.54 25.15
C ILE A 609 -27.20 -24.62 25.99
N PRO A 610 -27.26 -25.50 27.00
CA PRO A 610 -28.50 -25.76 27.74
C PRO A 610 -29.09 -24.56 28.51
N SER A 611 -28.26 -23.59 28.89
CA SER A 611 -28.69 -22.43 29.69
C SER A 611 -27.68 -21.29 29.59
N LYS A 612 -28.10 -20.06 29.92
CA LYS A 612 -27.22 -18.86 29.96
C LYS A 612 -26.14 -18.91 31.04
N ASP A 613 -26.35 -19.76 32.06
CA ASP A 613 -25.42 -19.97 33.18
C ASP A 613 -24.51 -21.21 32.96
N THR A 614 -24.61 -21.86 31.80
CA THR A 614 -23.70 -22.94 31.41
C THR A 614 -22.29 -22.36 31.19
N VAL A 615 -21.26 -23.04 31.69
CA VAL A 615 -19.87 -22.69 31.35
C VAL A 615 -19.61 -23.04 29.90
N VAL A 616 -19.20 -22.07 29.09
CA VAL A 616 -18.93 -22.23 27.67
C VAL A 616 -17.50 -21.80 27.36
N VAL A 617 -16.74 -22.66 26.69
CA VAL A 617 -15.39 -22.34 26.19
C VAL A 617 -15.48 -22.18 24.67
N VAL A 618 -15.14 -21.01 24.14
CA VAL A 618 -15.14 -20.76 22.69
C VAL A 618 -13.71 -20.73 22.17
N HIS A 619 -13.45 -21.44 21.07
CA HIS A 619 -12.13 -21.44 20.42
C HIS A 619 -12.23 -21.60 18.90
N CYS A 620 -11.15 -21.22 18.21
CA CYS A 620 -10.97 -21.47 16.78
C CYS A 620 -9.55 -22.01 16.53
N ARG A 621 -8.85 -21.53 15.48
CA ARG A 621 -7.43 -21.81 15.24
C ARG A 621 -6.52 -21.03 16.18
N THR A 622 -6.67 -19.71 16.25
CA THR A 622 -5.79 -18.76 16.96
C THR A 622 -6.57 -17.67 17.71
N GLY A 623 -7.79 -17.97 18.19
CA GLY A 623 -8.60 -17.02 18.96
C GLY A 623 -9.38 -15.98 18.14
N HIS A 624 -8.91 -15.64 16.93
CA HIS A 624 -9.46 -14.56 16.11
C HIS A 624 -10.95 -14.73 15.78
N GLN A 625 -11.35 -15.76 15.04
CA GLN A 625 -12.77 -15.99 14.73
C GLN A 625 -13.61 -16.33 15.96
N ALA A 626 -13.00 -16.91 17.00
CA ALA A 626 -13.67 -17.19 18.27
C ALA A 626 -14.13 -15.93 18.99
N SER A 627 -13.45 -14.79 18.79
CA SER A 627 -13.90 -13.50 19.32
C SER A 627 -15.30 -13.12 18.84
N GLN A 628 -15.68 -13.49 17.61
CA GLN A 628 -17.00 -13.18 17.05
C GLN A 628 -18.11 -13.93 17.77
N THR A 629 -17.97 -15.25 17.90
CA THR A 629 -18.94 -16.07 18.63
C THR A 629 -18.95 -15.73 20.12
N PHE A 630 -17.80 -15.41 20.73
CA PHE A 630 -17.75 -14.90 22.10
C PHE A 630 -18.56 -13.61 22.24
N PHE A 631 -18.40 -12.65 21.33
CA PHE A 631 -19.16 -11.40 21.31
C PHE A 631 -20.66 -11.65 21.19
N VAL A 632 -21.09 -12.51 20.25
CA VAL A 632 -22.49 -12.91 20.08
C VAL A 632 -23.06 -13.48 21.37
N LEU A 633 -22.39 -14.47 21.96
CA LEU A 633 -22.87 -15.15 23.16
C LEU A 633 -22.95 -14.19 24.36
N LYS A 634 -21.91 -13.38 24.59
CA LYS A 634 -21.85 -12.47 25.75
C LYS A 634 -22.82 -11.32 25.61
N HIS A 635 -22.73 -10.59 24.51
CA HIS A 635 -23.31 -9.25 24.38
C HIS A 635 -24.69 -9.24 23.74
N LEU A 636 -24.94 -10.14 22.79
CA LEU A 636 -26.24 -10.19 22.10
C LEU A 636 -27.19 -11.17 22.78
N LEU A 637 -26.66 -12.28 23.28
CA LEU A 637 -27.48 -13.37 23.83
C LEU A 637 -27.42 -13.46 25.36
N GLY A 638 -26.54 -12.73 26.04
CA GLY A 638 -26.50 -12.66 27.51
C GLY A 638 -26.00 -13.92 28.23
N TYR A 639 -25.15 -14.74 27.61
CA TYR A 639 -24.48 -15.85 28.30
C TYR A 639 -23.43 -15.31 29.29
N ARG A 640 -23.44 -15.81 30.53
CA ARG A 640 -22.72 -15.18 31.65
C ARG A 640 -21.39 -15.84 32.01
N ARG A 641 -21.21 -17.11 31.65
CA ARG A 641 -20.04 -17.92 32.04
C ARG A 641 -19.23 -18.35 30.83
N LEU A 642 -18.68 -17.36 30.14
CA LEU A 642 -17.91 -17.55 28.92
C LEU A 642 -16.42 -17.54 29.21
N CYS A 643 -15.71 -18.47 28.57
CA CYS A 643 -14.27 -18.55 28.55
C CYS A 643 -13.80 -18.48 27.10
N TRP A 644 -12.79 -17.66 26.83
CA TRP A 644 -12.17 -17.57 25.52
C TRP A 644 -10.81 -18.25 25.54
N TYR A 645 -10.63 -19.28 24.72
CA TYR A 645 -9.33 -19.93 24.56
C TYR A 645 -8.59 -19.30 23.38
N ASP A 646 -7.88 -18.21 23.67
CA ASP A 646 -7.12 -17.36 22.73
C ASP A 646 -6.13 -18.17 21.88
N ALA A 647 -5.35 -19.05 22.53
CA ALA A 647 -4.35 -19.88 21.84
C ALA A 647 -4.95 -20.90 20.86
N GLY A 648 -6.20 -21.30 21.10
CA GLY A 648 -7.00 -22.12 20.20
C GLY A 648 -6.38 -23.47 19.83
N TRP A 649 -6.79 -23.97 18.65
CA TRP A 649 -6.31 -25.23 18.12
C TRP A 649 -4.82 -25.23 17.80
N ALA A 650 -4.22 -24.09 17.45
CA ALA A 650 -2.80 -24.01 17.12
C ALA A 650 -1.91 -24.45 18.30
N GLU A 651 -2.13 -23.92 19.51
CA GLU A 651 -1.42 -24.39 20.71
C GLU A 651 -1.79 -25.85 21.03
N TRP A 652 -3.08 -26.17 20.99
CA TRP A 652 -3.54 -27.51 21.36
C TRP A 652 -2.93 -28.58 20.46
N ALA A 653 -2.91 -28.36 19.15
CA ALA A 653 -2.35 -29.27 18.15
C ALA A 653 -0.83 -29.38 18.26
N ALA A 654 -0.11 -28.33 18.67
CA ALA A 654 1.33 -28.37 18.89
C ALA A 654 1.74 -29.23 20.10
N ARG A 655 0.87 -29.36 21.11
CA ARG A 655 1.15 -30.07 22.37
C ARG A 655 0.82 -31.57 22.29
N THR A 656 1.80 -32.40 22.03
CA THR A 656 1.63 -33.86 21.83
C THR A 656 1.04 -34.61 23.02
N ASP A 657 1.11 -34.06 24.23
CA ASP A 657 0.53 -34.57 25.47
C ASP A 657 -0.99 -34.36 25.59
N LEU A 658 -1.58 -33.48 24.76
CA LEU A 658 -3.01 -33.19 24.79
C LEU A 658 -3.83 -34.14 23.88
N PRO A 659 -5.03 -34.55 24.31
CA PRO A 659 -5.87 -35.49 23.56
C PRO A 659 -6.54 -34.84 22.33
N ILE A 660 -6.90 -35.63 21.33
CA ILE A 660 -7.52 -35.18 20.07
C ILE A 660 -8.64 -36.14 19.65
N GLU A 661 -9.72 -35.59 19.09
CA GLU A 661 -10.77 -36.31 18.37
C GLU A 661 -10.80 -35.91 16.88
N GLY A 662 -11.42 -36.73 16.02
CA GLY A 662 -11.62 -36.39 14.60
C GLY A 662 -10.42 -36.53 13.67
N ALA A 663 -9.26 -37.04 14.12
CA ALA A 663 -8.19 -37.38 13.19
C ALA A 663 -8.65 -38.55 12.27
N PRO A 664 -8.50 -38.47 10.93
CA PRO A 664 -8.64 -39.66 10.10
C PRO A 664 -7.68 -40.71 10.63
N LEU A 665 -8.18 -41.93 10.84
CA LEU A 665 -7.41 -43.10 11.29
C LEU A 665 -6.20 -43.33 10.36
N ALA A 666 -5.12 -42.58 10.55
CA ALA A 666 -3.82 -42.85 10.01
C ALA A 666 -3.27 -44.03 10.81
N LYS A 667 -3.70 -45.22 10.39
CA LYS A 667 -3.03 -46.50 10.61
C LYS A 667 -2.47 -46.70 12.03
N LYS A 668 -3.28 -47.38 12.84
CA LYS A 668 -2.84 -48.39 13.82
C LYS A 668 -2.04 -49.56 13.15
N GLN A 669 -1.21 -49.31 12.13
CA GLN A 669 -0.33 -50.28 11.47
C GLN A 669 1.14 -50.15 11.90
N SER A 670 1.54 -49.12 12.65
CA SER A 670 2.93 -48.97 13.11
C SER A 670 3.32 -49.92 14.26
N PHE A 671 2.35 -50.60 14.89
CA PHE A 671 2.62 -51.64 15.90
C PHE A 671 2.49 -53.07 15.34
N LEU A 672 2.02 -53.24 14.09
CA LEU A 672 1.89 -54.55 13.44
C LEU A 672 3.00 -54.84 12.41
N LEU A 673 3.80 -53.84 12.03
CA LEU A 673 4.91 -53.99 11.08
C LEU A 673 6.22 -54.47 11.74
N LEU A 674 6.36 -54.35 13.06
CA LEU A 674 7.51 -54.92 13.80
C LEU A 674 7.44 -56.44 14.04
N ARG A 675 6.35 -57.11 13.62
CA ARG A 675 6.21 -58.59 13.71
C ARG A 675 6.29 -59.34 12.37
N LYS A 676 6.37 -58.65 11.23
CA LYS A 676 6.50 -59.32 9.92
C LYS A 676 7.95 -59.55 9.48
N ASP A 677 8.91 -58.79 9.99
CA ASP A 677 10.34 -58.97 9.67
C ASP A 677 11.02 -60.12 10.43
N ALA A 678 10.34 -60.70 11.43
CA ALA A 678 10.82 -61.85 12.18
C ALA A 678 10.47 -63.21 11.54
N LEU A 679 9.62 -63.25 10.49
CA LEU A 679 9.06 -64.50 9.94
C LEU A 679 9.52 -64.84 8.51
N LEU A 680 10.41 -64.04 7.91
CA LEU A 680 10.98 -64.30 6.57
C LEU A 680 12.47 -64.68 6.59
N ARG A 681 13.02 -65.09 7.74
CA ARG A 681 14.42 -65.57 7.88
C ARG A 681 14.56 -67.09 7.98
N THR A 682 13.56 -67.86 7.60
CA THR A 682 13.65 -69.33 7.56
C THR A 682 12.98 -69.86 6.30
N LEU A 683 13.77 -70.13 5.26
CA LEU A 683 13.70 -71.29 4.33
C LEU A 683 14.51 -71.00 3.03
N PRO A 684 15.07 -72.04 2.36
CA PRO A 684 16.37 -71.94 1.68
C PRO A 684 16.32 -71.54 0.19
N ARG A 685 17.44 -70.98 -0.28
CA ARG A 685 17.75 -70.66 -1.68
C ARG A 685 17.82 -71.92 -2.55
N THR A 686 17.11 -71.93 -3.67
CA THR A 686 17.46 -72.76 -4.84
C THR A 686 17.60 -71.92 -6.11
N ARG A 687 18.65 -72.27 -6.86
CA ARG A 687 19.20 -71.63 -8.05
C ARG A 687 18.30 -71.75 -9.28
N GLY A 688 18.44 -70.78 -10.18
CA GLY A 688 18.62 -71.05 -11.60
C GLY A 688 17.55 -70.49 -12.54
N LEU A 689 17.88 -69.38 -13.21
CA LEU A 689 17.91 -69.20 -14.67
C LEU A 689 17.80 -67.70 -15.03
N GLN A 690 18.72 -67.27 -15.88
CA GLN A 690 18.90 -65.91 -16.38
C GLN A 690 18.42 -65.83 -17.86
N PRO A 691 18.47 -64.67 -18.55
CA PRO A 691 17.31 -63.83 -18.82
C PRO A 691 16.94 -63.74 -20.32
N ARG A 692 15.78 -63.17 -20.66
CA ARG A 692 15.53 -62.61 -22.00
C ARG A 692 14.93 -61.21 -21.92
N SER A 693 15.54 -60.37 -22.74
CA SER A 693 15.33 -58.97 -23.05
C SER A 693 13.98 -58.64 -23.68
N SER A 694 13.42 -57.47 -23.36
CA SER A 694 13.07 -56.45 -24.37
C SER A 694 12.62 -55.14 -23.71
N HIS A 695 13.26 -54.06 -24.15
CA HIS A 695 12.81 -52.68 -24.02
C HIS A 695 11.39 -52.50 -24.58
N PHE A 696 10.51 -51.75 -23.90
CA PHE A 696 9.62 -50.78 -24.53
C PHE A 696 9.08 -49.77 -23.49
N LEU A 697 9.30 -48.48 -23.78
CA LEU A 697 8.76 -47.28 -23.11
C LEU A 697 7.22 -47.39 -22.96
N MET A 698 6.62 -47.03 -21.83
CA MET A 698 6.38 -45.68 -21.27
C MET A 698 5.36 -44.83 -22.06
N ASN A 699 4.41 -44.25 -21.31
CA ASN A 699 3.39 -43.25 -21.65
C ASN A 699 2.03 -43.72 -22.22
N ARG A 700 1.04 -43.77 -21.32
CA ARG A 700 -0.26 -43.07 -21.44
C ARG A 700 -1.14 -43.38 -20.22
N LEU A 701 -1.19 -42.48 -19.25
CA LEU A 701 -2.39 -42.14 -18.47
C LEU A 701 -2.06 -40.93 -17.61
N ILE A 702 -3.04 -40.04 -17.43
CA ILE A 702 -3.09 -38.80 -16.62
C ILE A 702 -3.28 -37.57 -17.51
N PHE A 703 -4.56 -37.28 -17.78
CA PHE A 703 -5.07 -35.97 -18.15
C PHE A 703 -6.46 -35.88 -17.50
N LEU A 704 -6.56 -35.21 -16.37
CA LEU A 704 -7.73 -34.44 -15.91
C LEU A 704 -7.39 -33.82 -14.53
N VAL A 705 -7.43 -32.49 -14.44
CA VAL A 705 -7.86 -31.63 -13.31
C VAL A 705 -7.08 -30.29 -13.29
N GLY A 706 -7.83 -29.18 -13.16
CA GLY A 706 -7.41 -27.79 -12.95
C GLY A 706 -7.93 -26.91 -14.11
N VAL A 707 -9.04 -26.17 -14.02
CA VAL A 707 -9.38 -25.06 -13.09
C VAL A 707 -8.22 -24.10 -12.89
#